data_AF-A0A2H9NUF7-F1
#
_entry.id   AF-A0A2H9NUF7-F1
#
_cell.length_a   1.000
_cell.length_b   1.000
_cell.length_c   1.000
_cell.angle_alpha   90.00
_cell.angle_beta   90.00
_cell.angle_gamma   90.00
#
_symmetry.space_group_name_H-M   'P 1'
#
loop_
_entity.id
_entity.type
_entity.pdbx_description
1 polymer ?
#
loop_
_entity_poly.entity_id
_entity_poly.type
_entity_poly.pdbx_seq_one_letter_code
_entity_poly.pdbx_strand_id
1 'polypeptide(L)'
;FHEDAWAGGGNFGPCMEFFSRGLELGNQVYMLFEQTPSGPTELSLKVLDMGMGLERNAWFTQGTATSYETTFPPIIKKLYQKTGLATDQHLLKKFLPFSSYLNVDEVEDIEATWKEVAKKIGTDAAILKEAIQPAAALFSVAEHTRTLLFALSDGSLPSNVGDEYNLRVILRRSLAFIDKYGWDIELAEIAQWHASYLKPMFPELSEMLAEVEKILDVEKKKYKNTREKSHKIIQSALQSAITTDQLIDMYDTQGISPEIIREEAQKLGKTIQVPAIPTNFYALVAEKHEKTVQVHETKRALQLDLEGIPGTVPLYYEDYSRTTCQATVLKIISPNDVPNVVSNVFQNVVLDRTIFYPTSGGQLHDIGTINNRKVVDVFKQGDVIVHTLAAPLSAPTVPPSSPSAPSSAFAAGSSVACTVDPARRKQLAQHHTATHILNAVCREVLGNHINQASAKKTPEKAHLDITHYAALTQEELASIEEHANDLIKQHIPVRSHLLPKDEAEKRYSMRIYQGGAVPGKTVRIIEIVGVDVEACGGTHLNNTLETEQVKILKSTKISDSIVRIEFTAGNAAAGTASREQEIIKEISTILGVSPQYVPARAEELFIKWKKARKLIQKIKDPAYIALIKKGEVDADLTLSSKIASSENILEETAHILKTQPEHLSKTLRRFMDELSMWRQEIDTTLNK
;
A
#
# COMPACT_ATOMS: atom_id res chain seq x y z
N PHE A 1 15.61 -34.20 -23.74
CA PHE A 1 16.05 -33.56 -22.48
C PHE A 1 17.19 -32.66 -22.85
N HIS A 2 17.03 -31.36 -22.58
CA HIS A 2 18.06 -30.34 -22.71
C HIS A 2 18.55 -30.02 -21.30
N GLU A 3 19.86 -29.99 -21.08
CA GLU A 3 20.45 -29.68 -19.77
C GLU A 3 20.70 -28.17 -19.70
N ASP A 4 20.24 -27.54 -18.63
CA ASP A 4 20.45 -26.10 -18.39
C ASP A 4 20.62 -25.82 -16.88
N ALA A 5 20.79 -24.56 -16.52
CA ALA A 5 20.78 -24.08 -15.16
C ALA A 5 19.57 -23.17 -14.92
N TRP A 6 18.86 -23.41 -13.83
CA TRP A 6 17.73 -22.59 -13.41
C TRP A 6 18.08 -21.80 -12.16
N ALA A 7 17.67 -20.54 -12.11
CA ALA A 7 17.81 -19.68 -10.95
C ALA A 7 16.55 -18.81 -10.77
N GLY A 8 16.10 -18.64 -9.53
CA GLY A 8 14.92 -17.84 -9.21
C GLY A 8 14.58 -17.87 -7.72
N GLY A 9 14.00 -16.79 -7.20
CA GLY A 9 13.57 -16.70 -5.81
C GLY A 9 14.69 -16.89 -4.77
N GLY A 10 15.94 -16.58 -5.14
CA GLY A 10 17.13 -16.74 -4.28
C GLY A 10 17.75 -18.15 -4.27
N ASN A 11 17.16 -19.11 -4.97
CA ASN A 11 17.66 -20.49 -5.07
C ASN A 11 18.00 -20.84 -6.52
N PHE A 12 18.91 -21.80 -6.73
CA PHE A 12 19.31 -22.23 -8.06
C PHE A 12 19.87 -23.66 -8.10
N GLY A 13 19.98 -24.21 -9.31
CA GLY A 13 20.58 -25.51 -9.55
C GLY A 13 20.45 -25.97 -11.01
N PRO A 14 20.98 -27.16 -11.34
CA PRO A 14 20.84 -27.72 -12.67
C PRO A 14 19.38 -28.09 -12.95
N CYS A 15 18.97 -28.02 -14.20
CA CYS A 15 17.65 -28.44 -14.63
C CYS A 15 17.70 -29.28 -15.92
N MET A 16 16.65 -30.05 -16.15
CA MET A 16 16.40 -30.75 -17.41
C MET A 16 15.09 -30.25 -18.02
N GLU A 17 15.17 -29.78 -19.26
CA GLU A 17 14.01 -29.28 -20.02
C GLU A 17 13.54 -30.32 -21.06
N PHE A 18 12.22 -30.44 -21.20
CA PHE A 18 11.57 -31.48 -21.98
C PHE A 18 11.06 -30.91 -23.30
N PHE A 19 11.85 -31.03 -24.36
CA PHE A 19 11.45 -30.57 -25.69
C PHE A 19 10.82 -31.69 -26.53
N SER A 20 9.77 -31.33 -27.28
CA SER A 20 9.22 -32.15 -28.35
C SER A 20 8.81 -31.26 -29.52
N ARG A 21 9.25 -31.62 -30.73
CA ARG A 21 8.98 -30.85 -31.97
C ARG A 21 9.32 -29.34 -31.86
N GLY A 22 10.35 -29.00 -31.08
CA GLY A 22 10.78 -27.62 -30.88
C GLY A 22 9.99 -26.83 -29.84
N LEU A 23 9.07 -27.45 -29.11
CA LEU A 23 8.33 -26.85 -28.00
C LEU A 23 8.78 -27.47 -26.67
N GLU A 24 9.11 -26.63 -25.69
CA GLU A 24 9.35 -27.05 -24.30
C GLU A 24 8.00 -27.36 -23.61
N LEU A 25 7.81 -28.60 -23.19
CA LEU A 25 6.58 -29.10 -22.57
C LEU A 25 6.64 -29.07 -21.03
N GLY A 26 7.84 -29.04 -20.46
CA GLY A 26 8.05 -28.96 -19.02
C GLY A 26 9.54 -29.00 -18.69
N ASN A 27 9.83 -28.86 -17.41
CA ASN A 27 11.17 -28.90 -16.86
C ASN A 27 11.21 -29.58 -15.48
N GLN A 28 12.41 -29.97 -15.09
CA GLN A 28 12.73 -30.55 -13.80
C GLN A 28 13.98 -29.86 -13.27
N VAL A 29 13.80 -29.03 -12.25
CA VAL A 29 14.85 -28.27 -11.59
C VAL A 29 15.27 -28.97 -10.30
N TYR A 30 16.57 -29.21 -10.16
CA TYR A 30 17.14 -29.74 -8.94
C TYR A 30 17.66 -28.58 -8.10
N MET A 31 16.86 -28.14 -7.13
CA MET A 31 17.21 -27.01 -6.26
C MET A 31 18.24 -27.46 -5.23
N LEU A 32 19.49 -27.04 -5.44
CA LEU A 32 20.65 -27.49 -4.66
C LEU A 32 21.31 -26.38 -3.87
N PHE A 33 21.20 -25.13 -4.33
CA PHE A 33 21.92 -24.00 -3.77
C PHE A 33 21.00 -22.83 -3.47
N GLU A 34 21.33 -22.07 -2.43
CA GLU A 34 20.80 -20.74 -2.17
C GLU A 34 21.90 -19.69 -2.41
N GLN A 35 21.51 -18.52 -2.90
CA GLN A 35 22.40 -17.39 -3.07
C GLN A 35 22.44 -16.56 -1.77
N THR A 36 23.59 -16.56 -1.08
CA THR A 36 23.80 -15.70 0.10
C THR A 36 24.71 -14.52 -0.24
N PRO A 37 24.74 -13.46 0.62
CA PRO A 37 25.69 -12.36 0.45
C PRO A 37 27.17 -12.79 0.49
N SER A 38 27.48 -13.90 1.16
CA SER A 38 28.82 -14.48 1.24
C SER A 38 29.17 -15.41 0.07
N GLY A 39 28.25 -15.60 -0.87
CA GLY A 39 28.36 -16.56 -1.98
C GLY A 39 27.32 -17.68 -1.89
N PRO A 40 27.30 -18.58 -2.86
CA PRO A 40 26.33 -19.67 -2.87
C PRO A 40 26.61 -20.70 -1.76
N THR A 41 25.56 -21.18 -1.11
CA THR A 41 25.62 -22.24 -0.09
C THR A 41 24.69 -23.38 -0.49
N GLU A 42 25.06 -24.60 -0.13
CA GLU A 42 24.23 -25.77 -0.40
C GLU A 42 23.01 -25.79 0.53
N LEU A 43 21.83 -26.06 -0.03
CA LEU A 43 20.59 -26.16 0.72
C LEU A 43 20.62 -27.37 1.66
N SER A 44 20.24 -27.16 2.91
CA SER A 44 20.05 -28.25 3.88
C SER A 44 18.91 -29.20 3.48
N LEU A 45 17.89 -28.68 2.80
CA LEU A 45 16.81 -29.45 2.19
C LEU A 45 16.84 -29.26 0.67
N LYS A 46 17.19 -30.31 -0.05
CA LYS A 46 17.18 -30.34 -1.51
C LYS A 46 15.75 -30.57 -1.99
N VAL A 47 15.30 -29.76 -2.94
CA VAL A 47 13.94 -29.80 -3.46
C VAL A 47 13.98 -30.14 -4.94
N LEU A 48 13.05 -31.01 -5.36
CA LEU A 48 12.80 -31.27 -6.76
C LEU A 48 11.62 -30.40 -7.20
N ASP A 49 11.89 -29.39 -8.01
CA ASP A 49 10.89 -28.46 -8.53
C ASP A 49 10.58 -28.83 -9.99
N MET A 50 9.31 -29.10 -10.29
CA MET A 50 8.89 -29.58 -11.60
C MET A 50 7.83 -28.64 -12.17
N GLY A 51 8.12 -28.06 -13.33
CA GLY A 51 7.18 -27.23 -14.07
C GLY A 51 6.63 -27.95 -15.29
N MET A 52 5.31 -27.98 -15.48
CA MET A 52 4.70 -28.47 -16.72
C MET A 52 3.62 -27.49 -17.18
N GLY A 53 3.87 -26.81 -18.30
CA GLY A 53 2.96 -25.78 -18.81
C GLY A 53 1.67 -26.40 -19.35
N LEU A 54 0.56 -26.25 -18.62
CA LEU A 54 -0.74 -26.81 -19.00
C LEU A 54 -1.16 -26.35 -20.41
N GLU A 55 -1.03 -25.06 -20.70
CA GLU A 55 -1.37 -24.46 -21.98
C GLU A 55 -0.50 -25.00 -23.13
N ARG A 56 0.80 -25.20 -22.90
CA ARG A 56 1.71 -25.74 -23.92
C ARG A 56 1.41 -27.21 -24.21
N ASN A 57 1.11 -28.01 -23.20
CA ASN A 57 0.74 -29.41 -23.37
C ASN A 57 -0.60 -29.54 -24.11
N ALA A 58 -1.60 -28.73 -23.73
CA ALA A 58 -2.86 -28.66 -24.46
C ALA A 58 -2.62 -28.28 -25.93
N TRP A 59 -1.85 -27.22 -26.19
CA TRP A 59 -1.53 -26.77 -27.54
C TRP A 59 -0.80 -27.84 -28.35
N PHE A 60 0.18 -28.53 -27.76
CA PHE A 60 0.92 -29.60 -28.42
C PHE A 60 0.00 -30.74 -28.89
N THR A 61 -1.03 -31.07 -28.10
CA THR A 61 -2.00 -32.13 -28.45
C THR A 61 -3.04 -31.70 -29.49
N GLN A 62 -3.43 -30.42 -29.49
CA GLN A 62 -4.48 -29.91 -30.38
C GLN A 62 -3.94 -29.38 -31.71
N GLY A 63 -2.71 -28.89 -31.75
CA GLY A 63 -2.04 -28.41 -32.96
C GLY A 63 -2.71 -27.19 -33.60
N THR A 64 -3.36 -26.32 -32.82
CA THR A 64 -3.88 -25.04 -33.29
C THR A 64 -2.76 -24.11 -33.78
N ALA A 65 -3.09 -23.05 -34.51
CA ALA A 65 -2.08 -22.18 -35.09
C ALA A 65 -1.27 -21.43 -34.00
N THR A 66 -1.93 -21.09 -32.89
CA THR A 66 -1.32 -20.52 -31.68
C THR A 66 -1.81 -21.21 -30.42
N SER A 67 -1.08 -21.09 -29.31
CA SER A 67 -1.52 -21.59 -28.00
C SER A 67 -2.83 -20.95 -27.53
N TYR A 68 -3.04 -19.66 -27.82
CA TYR A 68 -4.23 -18.91 -27.41
C TYR A 68 -5.54 -19.52 -27.90
N GLU A 69 -5.54 -20.06 -29.13
CA GLU A 69 -6.69 -20.73 -29.74
C GLU A 69 -7.00 -22.09 -29.10
N THR A 70 -6.04 -22.69 -28.41
CA THR A 70 -6.28 -23.88 -27.57
C THR A 70 -6.70 -23.48 -26.17
N THR A 71 -6.08 -22.46 -25.58
CA THR A 71 -6.32 -22.08 -24.18
C THR A 71 -7.70 -21.46 -23.97
N PHE A 72 -8.10 -20.50 -24.81
CA PHE A 72 -9.39 -19.80 -24.70
C PHE A 72 -10.06 -19.55 -26.07
N PRO A 73 -10.33 -20.61 -26.86
CA PRO A 73 -10.93 -20.52 -28.19
C PRO A 73 -12.20 -19.64 -28.29
N PRO A 74 -13.19 -19.74 -27.37
CA PRO A 74 -14.41 -18.93 -27.50
C PRO A 74 -14.15 -17.43 -27.32
N ILE A 75 -13.13 -17.04 -26.54
CA ILE A 75 -12.75 -15.64 -26.34
C ILE A 75 -12.11 -15.08 -27.61
N ILE A 76 -11.15 -15.82 -28.20
CA ILE A 76 -10.52 -15.43 -29.47
C ILE A 76 -11.56 -15.27 -30.57
N LYS A 77 -12.49 -16.23 -30.70
CA LYS A 77 -13.57 -16.16 -31.70
C LYS A 77 -14.42 -14.90 -31.54
N LYS A 78 -14.85 -14.59 -30.31
CA LYS A 78 -15.65 -13.38 -30.04
C LYS A 78 -14.88 -12.10 -30.32
N LEU A 79 -13.59 -12.05 -29.98
CA LEU A 79 -12.73 -10.90 -30.26
C LEU A 79 -12.60 -10.62 -31.76
N TYR A 80 -12.35 -11.64 -32.59
CA TYR A 80 -12.35 -11.48 -34.05
C TYR A 80 -13.69 -10.99 -34.59
N GLN A 81 -14.81 -11.53 -34.06
CA GLN A 81 -16.15 -11.10 -34.47
C GLN A 81 -16.44 -9.65 -34.11
N LYS A 82 -16.07 -9.22 -32.90
CA LYS A 82 -16.37 -7.88 -32.38
C LYS A 82 -15.48 -6.79 -32.97
N THR A 83 -14.21 -7.12 -33.22
CA THR A 83 -13.25 -6.18 -33.83
C THR A 83 -13.35 -6.11 -35.35
N GLY A 84 -13.96 -7.11 -36.00
CA GLY A 84 -13.99 -7.22 -37.45
C GLY A 84 -12.60 -7.45 -38.08
N LEU A 85 -11.60 -7.82 -37.27
CA LEU A 85 -10.22 -7.98 -37.74
C LEU A 85 -10.13 -9.13 -38.76
N ALA A 86 -9.85 -8.79 -40.01
CA ALA A 86 -9.50 -9.75 -41.06
C ALA A 86 -8.00 -10.02 -41.03
N THR A 87 -7.62 -11.30 -40.99
CA THR A 87 -6.21 -11.73 -41.04
C THR A 87 -5.92 -12.46 -42.34
N ASP A 88 -4.77 -12.19 -42.96
CA ASP A 88 -4.26 -12.99 -44.06
C ASP A 88 -3.77 -14.35 -43.52
N GLN A 89 -4.66 -15.34 -43.58
CA GLN A 89 -4.41 -16.69 -43.09
C GLN A 89 -3.24 -17.38 -43.81
N HIS A 90 -3.01 -17.06 -45.08
CA HIS A 90 -1.90 -17.63 -45.84
C HIS A 90 -0.56 -17.04 -45.38
N LEU A 91 -0.50 -15.73 -45.18
CA LEU A 91 0.70 -15.07 -44.64
C LEU A 91 0.98 -15.50 -43.19
N LEU A 92 -0.07 -15.56 -42.35
CA LEU A 92 0.05 -16.00 -40.96
C LEU A 92 0.60 -17.42 -40.85
N LYS A 93 0.08 -18.36 -41.67
CA LYS A 93 0.56 -19.75 -41.71
C LYS A 93 2.04 -19.86 -42.09
N LYS A 94 2.54 -18.99 -42.98
CA LYS A 94 3.97 -18.93 -43.32
C LYS A 94 4.81 -18.28 -42.21
N PHE A 95 4.24 -17.35 -41.47
CA PHE A 95 4.91 -16.61 -40.41
C PHE A 95 5.09 -17.42 -39.12
N LEU A 96 4.04 -18.11 -38.67
CA LEU A 96 3.99 -18.75 -37.35
C LEU A 96 5.19 -19.68 -37.04
N PRO A 97 5.71 -20.50 -37.97
CA PRO A 97 6.90 -21.32 -37.72
C PRO A 97 8.17 -20.53 -37.38
N PHE A 98 8.23 -19.24 -37.73
CA PHE A 98 9.35 -18.34 -37.44
C PHE A 98 9.05 -17.35 -36.31
N SER A 99 7.85 -17.39 -35.73
CA SER A 99 7.43 -16.41 -34.72
C SER A 99 8.31 -16.41 -33.47
N SER A 100 8.86 -17.57 -33.09
CA SER A 100 9.77 -17.70 -31.95
C SER A 100 11.11 -16.99 -32.15
N TYR A 101 11.52 -16.71 -33.39
CA TYR A 101 12.76 -15.96 -33.65
C TYR A 101 12.63 -14.50 -33.19
N LEU A 102 11.41 -14.00 -33.05
CA LEU A 102 11.12 -12.64 -32.61
C LEU A 102 11.00 -12.57 -31.08
N ASN A 103 11.88 -13.29 -30.36
CA ASN A 103 12.02 -13.17 -28.92
C ASN A 103 12.91 -11.97 -28.58
N VAL A 104 12.35 -10.97 -27.92
CA VAL A 104 13.07 -9.74 -27.55
C VAL A 104 14.13 -9.96 -26.47
N ASP A 105 14.06 -11.06 -25.72
CA ASP A 105 15.00 -11.38 -24.65
C ASP A 105 16.26 -12.10 -25.17
N GLU A 106 16.15 -12.74 -26.34
CA GLU A 106 17.25 -13.51 -26.95
C GLU A 106 17.94 -12.77 -28.10
N VAL A 107 17.38 -11.65 -28.56
CA VAL A 107 17.84 -10.99 -29.78
C VAL A 107 18.20 -9.53 -29.55
N GLU A 108 19.43 -9.17 -29.92
CA GLU A 108 19.98 -7.82 -29.78
C GLU A 108 19.28 -6.77 -30.66
N ASP A 109 18.91 -7.13 -31.90
CA ASP A 109 18.23 -6.24 -32.86
C ASP A 109 17.00 -6.90 -33.47
N ILE A 110 15.84 -6.67 -32.86
CA ILE A 110 14.57 -7.22 -33.33
C ILE A 110 14.17 -6.71 -34.73
N GLU A 111 14.61 -5.50 -35.12
CA GLU A 111 14.29 -4.91 -36.43
C GLU A 111 15.06 -5.62 -37.54
N ALA A 112 16.31 -6.02 -37.27
CA ALA A 112 17.06 -6.91 -38.15
C ALA A 112 16.37 -8.27 -38.26
N THR A 113 15.93 -8.86 -37.15
CA THR A 113 15.24 -10.17 -37.15
C THR A 113 13.95 -10.15 -37.94
N TRP A 114 13.15 -9.08 -37.84
CA TRP A 114 11.96 -8.91 -38.67
C TRP A 114 12.29 -8.93 -40.16
N LYS A 115 13.39 -8.32 -40.59
CA LYS A 115 13.84 -8.35 -41.99
C LYS A 115 14.27 -9.75 -42.41
N GLU A 116 14.95 -10.49 -41.54
CA GLU A 116 15.36 -11.87 -41.79
C GLU A 116 14.15 -12.82 -41.93
N VAL A 117 13.18 -12.71 -41.02
CA VAL A 117 11.93 -13.48 -41.08
C VAL A 117 11.14 -13.13 -42.34
N ALA A 118 11.00 -11.85 -42.68
CA ALA A 118 10.33 -11.42 -43.90
C ALA A 118 11.01 -11.98 -45.16
N LYS A 119 12.35 -11.97 -45.21
CA LYS A 119 13.13 -12.58 -46.30
C LYS A 119 12.89 -14.09 -46.41
N LYS A 120 12.83 -14.83 -45.29
CA LYS A 120 12.54 -16.27 -45.28
C LYS A 120 11.12 -16.57 -45.81
N ILE A 121 10.16 -15.71 -45.54
CA ILE A 121 8.76 -15.85 -45.96
C ILE A 121 8.54 -15.37 -47.42
N GLY A 122 9.46 -14.56 -47.94
CA GLY A 122 9.38 -13.99 -49.28
C GLY A 122 8.48 -12.74 -49.35
N THR A 123 8.50 -11.91 -48.31
CA THR A 123 7.71 -10.67 -48.22
C THR A 123 8.56 -9.50 -47.72
N ASP A 124 7.99 -8.30 -47.74
CA ASP A 124 8.58 -7.11 -47.11
C ASP A 124 8.28 -7.06 -45.60
N ALA A 125 9.24 -6.58 -44.81
CA ALA A 125 9.12 -6.53 -43.36
C ALA A 125 8.00 -5.58 -42.88
N ALA A 126 7.76 -4.46 -43.59
CA ALA A 126 6.70 -3.54 -43.24
C ALA A 126 5.32 -4.16 -43.49
N ILE A 127 5.14 -4.80 -44.66
CA ILE A 127 3.90 -5.53 -45.01
C ILE A 127 3.63 -6.65 -44.01
N LEU A 128 4.66 -7.42 -43.65
CA LEU A 128 4.54 -8.49 -42.68
C LEU A 128 4.11 -7.96 -41.31
N LYS A 129 4.75 -6.90 -40.82
CA LYS A 129 4.39 -6.28 -39.55
C LYS A 129 2.96 -5.75 -39.55
N GLU A 130 2.56 -5.06 -40.61
CA GLU A 130 1.21 -4.50 -40.75
C GLU A 130 0.13 -5.60 -40.70
N ALA A 131 0.41 -6.77 -41.30
CA ALA A 131 -0.51 -7.90 -41.29
C ALA A 131 -0.55 -8.65 -39.95
N ILE A 132 0.58 -8.77 -39.23
CA ILE A 132 0.70 -9.61 -38.03
C ILE A 132 0.41 -8.85 -36.73
N GLN A 133 0.83 -7.58 -36.63
CA GLN A 133 0.73 -6.79 -35.40
C GLN A 133 -0.71 -6.64 -34.86
N PRO A 134 -1.76 -6.47 -35.68
CA PRO A 134 -3.13 -6.41 -35.17
C PRO A 134 -3.55 -7.72 -34.49
N ALA A 135 -3.22 -8.87 -35.07
CA ALA A 135 -3.54 -10.17 -34.50
C ALA A 135 -2.77 -10.42 -33.18
N ALA A 136 -1.47 -10.11 -33.17
CA ALA A 136 -0.65 -10.22 -31.96
C ALA A 136 -1.14 -9.31 -30.82
N ALA A 137 -1.58 -8.09 -31.14
CA ALA A 137 -2.20 -7.18 -30.17
C ALA A 137 -3.52 -7.73 -29.64
N LEU A 138 -4.36 -8.34 -30.50
CA LEU A 138 -5.63 -8.93 -30.07
C LEU A 138 -5.42 -10.12 -29.12
N PHE A 139 -4.42 -10.97 -29.40
CA PHE A 139 -4.01 -12.03 -28.47
C PHE A 139 -3.47 -11.47 -27.15
N SER A 140 -2.69 -10.39 -27.20
CA SER A 140 -2.18 -9.72 -26.00
C SER A 140 -3.33 -9.17 -25.14
N VAL A 141 -4.33 -8.52 -25.74
CA VAL A 141 -5.52 -8.03 -25.02
C VAL A 141 -6.26 -9.18 -24.35
N ALA A 142 -6.44 -10.30 -25.05
CA ALA A 142 -7.10 -11.48 -24.50
C ALA A 142 -6.36 -12.05 -23.28
N GLU A 143 -5.04 -12.26 -23.40
CA GLU A 143 -4.21 -12.82 -22.33
C GLU A 143 -4.07 -11.86 -21.15
N HIS A 144 -3.75 -10.59 -21.41
CA HIS A 144 -3.62 -9.59 -20.35
C HIS A 144 -4.91 -9.42 -19.56
N THR A 145 -6.07 -9.49 -20.22
CA THR A 145 -7.36 -9.45 -19.50
C THR A 145 -7.57 -10.70 -18.63
N ARG A 146 -7.14 -11.88 -19.08
CA ARG A 146 -7.15 -13.10 -18.27
C ARG A 146 -6.23 -12.94 -17.05
N THR A 147 -5.01 -12.45 -17.24
CA THR A 147 -4.07 -12.19 -16.13
C THR A 147 -4.64 -11.19 -15.13
N LEU A 148 -5.23 -10.10 -15.61
CA LEU A 148 -5.89 -9.10 -14.75
C LEU A 148 -7.06 -9.71 -13.98
N LEU A 149 -7.88 -10.56 -14.61
CA LEU A 149 -8.98 -11.22 -13.93
C LEU A 149 -8.51 -12.04 -12.73
N PHE A 150 -7.45 -12.85 -12.89
CA PHE A 150 -6.87 -13.62 -11.77
C PHE A 150 -6.30 -12.68 -10.69
N ALA A 151 -5.40 -11.78 -11.07
CA ALA A 151 -4.71 -10.92 -10.10
C ALA A 151 -5.67 -10.02 -9.31
N LEU A 152 -6.69 -9.47 -9.98
CA LEU A 152 -7.69 -8.62 -9.33
C LEU A 152 -8.63 -9.45 -8.44
N SER A 153 -8.97 -10.68 -8.82
CA SER A 153 -9.78 -11.58 -7.98
C SER A 153 -9.04 -12.01 -6.72
N ASP A 154 -7.71 -12.14 -6.80
CA ASP A 154 -6.83 -12.45 -5.66
C ASP A 154 -6.54 -11.20 -4.78
N GLY A 155 -7.08 -10.04 -5.16
CA GLY A 155 -7.00 -8.79 -4.38
C GLY A 155 -5.78 -7.92 -4.66
N SER A 156 -4.95 -8.26 -5.65
CA SER A 156 -3.91 -7.35 -6.17
C SER A 156 -4.55 -6.22 -6.98
N LEU A 157 -4.03 -5.01 -6.89
CA LEU A 157 -4.59 -3.84 -7.58
C LEU A 157 -3.51 -3.10 -8.38
N PRO A 158 -3.76 -2.67 -9.62
CA PRO A 158 -2.84 -1.85 -10.39
C PRO A 158 -2.28 -0.66 -9.59
N SER A 159 -0.96 -0.57 -9.50
CA SER A 159 -0.28 0.47 -8.71
C SER A 159 0.88 1.13 -9.46
N ASN A 160 1.37 2.24 -8.93
CA ASN A 160 2.56 2.94 -9.41
C ASN A 160 3.84 2.58 -8.65
N VAL A 161 3.77 1.61 -7.73
CA VAL A 161 4.86 1.11 -6.89
C VAL A 161 4.73 -0.40 -6.71
N GLY A 162 5.84 -1.08 -6.38
CA GLY A 162 5.83 -2.51 -6.04
C GLY A 162 5.54 -3.46 -7.21
N ASP A 163 5.25 -4.71 -6.90
CA ASP A 163 4.98 -5.77 -7.89
C ASP A 163 3.66 -5.51 -8.64
N GLU A 164 2.74 -4.80 -8.01
CA GLU A 164 1.47 -4.35 -8.57
C GLU A 164 1.61 -3.35 -9.73
N TYR A 165 2.82 -2.82 -9.91
CA TYR A 165 3.17 -2.03 -11.09
C TYR A 165 2.94 -2.80 -12.38
N ASN A 166 3.29 -4.09 -12.42
CA ASN A 166 3.15 -4.92 -13.62
C ASN A 166 1.69 -5.07 -14.05
N LEU A 167 0.75 -5.09 -13.10
CA LEU A 167 -0.69 -5.10 -13.40
C LEU A 167 -1.15 -3.81 -14.09
N ARG A 168 -0.63 -2.66 -13.65
CA ARG A 168 -0.86 -1.37 -14.32
C ARG A 168 -0.29 -1.38 -15.74
N VAL A 169 0.86 -2.04 -15.94
CA VAL A 169 1.49 -2.16 -17.26
C VAL A 169 0.60 -2.89 -18.25
N ILE A 170 0.21 -4.12 -17.92
CA ILE A 170 -0.57 -4.96 -18.82
C ILE A 170 -1.97 -4.36 -19.08
N LEU A 171 -2.56 -3.70 -18.07
CA LEU A 171 -3.84 -2.99 -18.23
C LEU A 171 -3.71 -1.84 -19.23
N ARG A 172 -2.74 -0.94 -19.03
CA ARG A 172 -2.54 0.20 -19.93
C ARG A 172 -2.12 -0.21 -21.32
N ARG A 173 -1.31 -1.26 -21.45
CA ARG A 173 -0.93 -1.84 -22.75
C ARG A 173 -2.15 -2.38 -23.49
N SER A 174 -3.07 -3.04 -22.77
CA SER A 174 -4.32 -3.53 -23.36
C SER A 174 -5.22 -2.39 -23.84
N LEU A 175 -5.41 -1.36 -23.01
CA LEU A 175 -6.16 -0.16 -23.41
C LEU A 175 -5.51 0.58 -24.60
N ALA A 176 -4.18 0.66 -24.62
CA ALA A 176 -3.44 1.27 -25.72
C ALA A 176 -3.62 0.50 -27.03
N PHE A 177 -3.66 -0.83 -27.01
CA PHE A 177 -3.98 -1.62 -28.20
C PHE A 177 -5.41 -1.39 -28.70
N ILE A 178 -6.38 -1.36 -27.79
CA ILE A 178 -7.79 -1.10 -28.12
C ILE A 178 -7.91 0.25 -28.82
N ASP A 179 -7.32 1.30 -28.25
CA ASP A 179 -7.37 2.65 -28.81
C ASP A 179 -6.61 2.74 -30.15
N LYS A 180 -5.41 2.16 -30.25
CA LYS A 180 -4.57 2.19 -31.46
C LYS A 180 -5.30 1.65 -32.69
N TYR A 181 -6.02 0.54 -32.51
CA TYR A 181 -6.75 -0.12 -33.61
C TYR A 181 -8.23 0.29 -33.69
N GLY A 182 -8.70 1.18 -32.82
CA GLY A 182 -10.08 1.66 -32.80
C GLY A 182 -11.10 0.55 -32.56
N TRP A 183 -10.76 -0.45 -31.75
CA TRP A 183 -11.64 -1.58 -31.48
C TRP A 183 -12.75 -1.20 -30.51
N ASP A 184 -13.99 -1.53 -30.87
CA ASP A 184 -15.15 -1.39 -29.98
C ASP A 184 -15.25 -2.59 -29.03
N ILE A 185 -14.29 -2.70 -28.09
CA ILE A 185 -14.24 -3.77 -27.08
C ILE A 185 -13.85 -3.20 -25.71
N GLU A 186 -14.31 -3.85 -24.66
CA GLU A 186 -14.11 -3.43 -23.28
C GLU A 186 -13.40 -4.53 -22.47
N LEU A 187 -12.44 -4.16 -21.62
CA LEU A 187 -11.73 -5.14 -20.79
C LEU A 187 -12.68 -5.87 -19.83
N ALA A 188 -13.68 -5.18 -19.29
CA ALA A 188 -14.73 -5.77 -18.45
C ALA A 188 -15.50 -6.88 -19.16
N GLU A 189 -15.90 -6.65 -20.42
CA GLU A 189 -16.60 -7.63 -21.25
C GLU A 189 -15.73 -8.87 -21.53
N ILE A 190 -14.45 -8.65 -21.83
CA ILE A 190 -13.49 -9.74 -22.08
C ILE A 190 -13.23 -10.54 -20.79
N ALA A 191 -13.13 -9.86 -19.64
CA ALA A 191 -13.01 -10.49 -18.32
C ALA A 191 -14.23 -11.36 -18.00
N GLN A 192 -15.45 -10.88 -18.30
CA GLN A 192 -16.68 -11.66 -18.16
C GLN A 192 -16.65 -12.94 -19.02
N TRP A 193 -16.15 -12.87 -20.26
CA TRP A 193 -16.02 -14.05 -21.11
C TRP A 193 -15.03 -15.06 -20.56
N HIS A 194 -13.89 -14.61 -20.03
CA HIS A 194 -12.91 -15.48 -19.37
C HIS A 194 -13.49 -16.10 -18.10
N ALA A 195 -14.10 -15.31 -17.21
CA ALA A 195 -14.71 -15.80 -15.98
C ALA A 195 -15.78 -16.87 -16.26
N SER A 196 -16.63 -16.63 -17.26
CA SER A 196 -17.66 -17.59 -17.69
C SER A 196 -17.07 -18.89 -18.23
N TYR A 197 -15.99 -18.79 -19.01
CA TYR A 197 -15.30 -19.95 -19.60
C TYR A 197 -14.55 -20.77 -18.56
N LEU A 198 -13.91 -20.10 -17.60
CA LEU A 198 -13.09 -20.71 -16.55
C LEU A 198 -13.90 -21.18 -15.33
N LYS A 199 -15.17 -20.77 -15.20
CA LYS A 199 -16.06 -21.12 -14.09
C LYS A 199 -16.04 -22.60 -13.63
N PRO A 200 -15.95 -23.61 -14.52
CA PRO A 200 -15.89 -25.01 -14.07
C PRO A 200 -14.64 -25.35 -13.24
N MET A 201 -13.55 -24.62 -13.43
CA MET A 201 -12.28 -24.83 -12.72
C MET A 201 -12.05 -23.77 -11.64
N PHE A 202 -12.47 -22.53 -11.90
CA PHE A 202 -12.24 -21.35 -11.07
C PHE A 202 -13.55 -20.57 -10.89
N PRO A 203 -14.52 -21.10 -10.13
CA PRO A 203 -15.80 -20.43 -9.88
C PRO A 203 -15.65 -19.05 -9.22
N GLU A 204 -14.62 -18.88 -8.40
CA GLU A 204 -14.27 -17.65 -7.68
C GLU A 204 -14.07 -16.45 -8.61
N LEU A 205 -13.58 -16.66 -9.84
CA LEU A 205 -13.43 -15.58 -10.83
C LEU A 205 -14.78 -15.00 -11.24
N SER A 206 -15.83 -15.82 -11.27
CA SER A 206 -17.20 -15.36 -11.54
C SER A 206 -17.81 -14.65 -10.32
N GLU A 207 -17.45 -15.07 -9.11
CA GLU A 207 -17.92 -14.46 -7.86
C GLU A 207 -17.34 -13.06 -7.68
N MET A 208 -16.06 -12.87 -8.05
CA MET A 208 -15.34 -11.60 -7.96
C MET A 208 -15.58 -10.66 -9.15
N LEU A 209 -16.29 -11.10 -10.20
CA LEU A 209 -16.40 -10.37 -11.47
C LEU A 209 -16.92 -8.94 -11.30
N ALA A 210 -17.93 -8.73 -10.46
CA ALA A 210 -18.49 -7.38 -10.24
C ALA A 210 -17.48 -6.40 -9.63
N GLU A 211 -16.60 -6.88 -8.75
CA GLU A 211 -15.52 -6.07 -8.18
C GLU A 211 -14.45 -5.79 -9.24
N VAL A 212 -14.06 -6.81 -10.00
CA VAL A 212 -13.09 -6.70 -11.10
C VAL A 212 -13.56 -5.69 -12.15
N GLU A 213 -14.82 -5.74 -12.58
CA GLU A 213 -15.41 -4.79 -13.53
C GLU A 213 -15.33 -3.34 -13.02
N LYS A 214 -15.65 -3.12 -11.74
CA LYS A 214 -15.56 -1.81 -11.10
C LYS A 214 -14.11 -1.29 -11.07
N ILE A 215 -13.13 -2.15 -10.79
CA ILE A 215 -11.71 -1.79 -10.79
C ILE A 215 -11.25 -1.43 -12.22
N LEU A 216 -11.58 -2.26 -13.21
CA LEU A 216 -11.23 -2.01 -14.62
C LEU A 216 -11.82 -0.69 -15.13
N ASP A 217 -13.06 -0.38 -14.75
CA ASP A 217 -13.72 0.88 -15.10
C ASP A 217 -13.03 2.11 -14.49
N VAL A 218 -12.62 2.02 -13.22
CA VAL A 218 -11.87 3.08 -12.54
C VAL A 218 -10.53 3.31 -13.22
N GLU A 219 -9.79 2.25 -13.51
CA GLU A 219 -8.49 2.33 -14.18
C GLU A 219 -8.61 2.85 -15.62
N LYS A 220 -9.65 2.45 -16.35
CA LYS A 220 -9.96 3.01 -17.68
C LYS A 220 -10.23 4.51 -17.63
N LYS A 221 -11.01 4.99 -16.65
CA LYS A 221 -11.25 6.44 -16.45
C LYS A 221 -9.96 7.18 -16.14
N LYS A 222 -9.10 6.62 -15.25
CA LYS A 222 -7.78 7.18 -14.96
C LYS A 222 -6.92 7.27 -16.22
N TYR A 223 -6.85 6.19 -17.00
CA TYR A 223 -6.11 6.16 -18.26
C TYR A 223 -6.58 7.24 -19.25
N LYS A 224 -7.89 7.40 -19.47
CA LYS A 224 -8.44 8.46 -20.33
C LYS A 224 -8.05 9.85 -19.84
N ASN A 225 -8.23 10.12 -18.54
CA ASN A 225 -7.83 11.39 -17.93
C ASN A 225 -6.32 11.67 -18.08
N THR A 226 -5.49 10.63 -17.95
CA THR A 226 -4.04 10.73 -18.20
C THR A 226 -3.77 11.07 -19.66
N ARG A 227 -4.38 10.36 -20.63
CA ARG A 227 -4.21 10.64 -22.06
C ARG A 227 -4.54 12.08 -22.42
N GLU A 228 -5.67 12.61 -21.93
CA GLU A 228 -6.09 14.00 -22.18
C GLU A 228 -5.07 15.03 -21.67
N LYS A 229 -4.47 14.78 -20.50
CA LYS A 229 -3.44 15.65 -19.92
C LYS A 229 -2.08 15.50 -20.61
N SER A 230 -1.81 14.31 -21.16
CA SER A 230 -0.51 13.94 -21.73
C SER A 230 -0.14 14.76 -22.95
N HIS A 231 -1.13 15.25 -23.72
CA HIS A 231 -0.88 16.01 -24.95
C HIS A 231 0.08 17.20 -24.76
N LYS A 232 -0.12 18.00 -23.69
CA LYS A 232 0.76 19.15 -23.38
C LYS A 232 2.17 18.72 -22.96
N ILE A 233 2.26 17.62 -22.22
CA ILE A 233 3.55 17.14 -21.70
C ILE A 233 4.38 16.54 -22.83
N ILE A 234 3.76 15.73 -23.68
CA ILE A 234 4.39 15.15 -24.86
C ILE A 234 4.85 16.26 -25.81
N GLN A 235 4.02 17.27 -26.06
CA GLN A 235 4.40 18.40 -26.92
C GLN A 235 5.65 19.14 -26.38
N SER A 236 5.78 19.28 -25.07
CA SER A 236 6.97 19.87 -24.45
C SER A 236 8.19 18.95 -24.52
N ALA A 237 8.02 17.65 -24.25
CA ALA A 237 9.10 16.67 -24.23
C ALA A 237 9.69 16.43 -25.64
N LEU A 238 8.83 16.45 -26.66
CA LEU A 238 9.18 16.27 -28.07
C LEU A 238 9.97 17.45 -28.67
N GLN A 239 10.23 18.54 -27.91
CA GLN A 239 11.13 19.61 -28.37
C GLN A 239 12.60 19.17 -28.41
N SER A 240 12.95 18.07 -27.76
CA SER A 240 14.30 17.51 -27.69
C SER A 240 14.28 15.99 -27.86
N ALA A 241 15.43 15.37 -28.15
CA ALA A 241 15.54 13.92 -28.18
C ALA A 241 15.24 13.35 -26.77
N ILE A 242 14.30 12.41 -26.69
CA ILE A 242 13.91 11.76 -25.44
C ILE A 242 14.77 10.51 -25.24
N THR A 243 15.42 10.40 -24.08
CA THR A 243 16.21 9.21 -23.71
C THR A 243 15.32 8.07 -23.23
N THR A 244 15.84 6.84 -23.22
CA THR A 244 15.13 5.69 -22.64
C THR A 244 14.71 5.92 -21.19
N ASP A 245 15.59 6.49 -20.36
CA ASP A 245 15.27 6.81 -18.96
C ASP A 245 14.16 7.83 -18.83
N GLN A 246 14.12 8.83 -19.72
CA GLN A 246 13.01 9.80 -19.76
C GLN A 246 11.71 9.16 -20.21
N LEU A 247 11.73 8.22 -21.16
CA LEU A 247 10.53 7.45 -21.54
C LEU A 247 10.01 6.61 -20.35
N ILE A 248 10.92 5.96 -19.62
CA ILE A 248 10.59 5.20 -18.42
C ILE A 248 10.01 6.14 -17.35
N ASP A 249 10.63 7.30 -17.11
CA ASP A 249 10.15 8.28 -16.14
C ASP A 249 8.78 8.85 -16.51
N MET A 250 8.55 9.20 -17.78
CA MET A 250 7.24 9.65 -18.28
C MET A 250 6.17 8.56 -18.11
N TYR A 251 6.55 7.30 -18.27
CA TYR A 251 5.65 6.18 -18.05
C TYR A 251 5.37 5.94 -16.56
N ASP A 252 6.40 5.92 -15.70
CA ASP A 252 6.32 5.74 -14.25
C ASP A 252 5.49 6.86 -13.60
N THR A 253 5.88 8.11 -13.86
CA THR A 253 5.38 9.30 -13.16
C THR A 253 4.10 9.85 -13.76
N GLN A 254 4.01 9.92 -15.09
CA GLN A 254 2.91 10.59 -15.78
C GLN A 254 1.95 9.58 -16.44
N GLY A 255 2.35 8.31 -16.55
CA GLY A 255 1.54 7.27 -17.18
C GLY A 255 1.46 7.32 -18.69
N ILE A 256 2.46 7.93 -19.32
CA ILE A 256 2.50 8.13 -20.77
C ILE A 256 3.20 6.94 -21.41
N SER A 257 2.43 6.07 -22.10
CA SER A 257 3.00 4.91 -22.80
C SER A 257 3.73 5.31 -24.08
N PRO A 258 4.72 4.50 -24.52
CA PRO A 258 5.42 4.75 -25.77
C PRO A 258 4.51 4.81 -27.00
N GLU A 259 3.41 4.05 -26.99
CA GLU A 259 2.39 4.09 -28.04
C GLU A 259 1.72 5.47 -28.15
N ILE A 260 1.41 6.11 -27.02
CA ILE A 260 0.80 7.45 -27.00
C ILE A 260 1.81 8.48 -27.53
N ILE A 261 3.08 8.37 -27.13
CA ILE A 261 4.15 9.25 -27.60
C ILE A 261 4.29 9.12 -29.13
N ARG A 262 4.25 7.89 -29.65
CA ARG A 262 4.33 7.63 -31.10
C ARG A 262 3.13 8.21 -31.86
N GLU A 263 1.91 8.00 -31.38
CA GLU A 263 0.70 8.58 -31.98
C GLU A 263 0.76 10.10 -32.01
N GLU A 264 1.08 10.74 -30.89
CA GLU A 264 1.14 12.20 -30.80
C GLU A 264 2.28 12.78 -31.64
N ALA A 265 3.46 12.13 -31.67
CA ALA A 265 4.55 12.52 -32.54
C ALA A 265 4.19 12.43 -34.04
N GLN A 266 3.40 11.40 -34.42
CA GLN A 266 2.89 11.27 -35.79
C GLN A 266 1.87 12.37 -36.14
N LYS A 267 0.94 12.69 -35.22
CA LYS A 267 -0.05 13.77 -35.40
C LYS A 267 0.59 15.15 -35.54
N LEU A 268 1.69 15.40 -34.84
CA LEU A 268 2.39 16.69 -34.84
C LEU A 268 3.18 16.98 -36.13
N GLY A 269 3.28 16.04 -37.06
CA GLY A 269 3.77 16.29 -38.42
C GLY A 269 5.24 16.74 -38.51
N LYS A 270 6.16 15.77 -38.68
CA LYS A 270 7.52 15.89 -39.25
C LYS A 270 8.36 17.14 -38.92
N THR A 271 9.00 17.11 -37.76
CA THR A 271 10.43 17.53 -37.56
C THR A 271 11.05 16.87 -36.33
N ILE A 272 10.22 16.29 -35.46
CA ILE A 272 10.66 15.67 -34.23
C ILE A 272 11.01 14.21 -34.54
N GLN A 273 12.27 13.81 -34.30
CA GLN A 273 12.64 12.40 -34.34
C GLN A 273 11.74 11.65 -33.36
N VAL A 274 10.92 10.72 -33.87
CA VAL A 274 10.20 9.78 -33.01
C VAL A 274 11.27 9.11 -32.14
N PRO A 275 11.18 9.19 -30.81
CA PRO A 275 12.20 8.61 -29.95
C PRO A 275 12.34 7.13 -30.26
N ALA A 276 13.58 6.63 -30.29
CA ALA A 276 13.85 5.21 -30.43
C ALA A 276 13.33 4.51 -29.16
N ILE A 277 12.08 4.05 -29.22
CA ILE A 277 11.45 3.31 -28.13
C ILE A 277 12.10 1.93 -28.11
N PRO A 278 12.75 1.52 -27.00
CA PRO A 278 13.30 0.17 -26.89
C PRO A 278 12.22 -0.86 -27.10
N THR A 279 12.53 -1.92 -27.84
CA THR A 279 11.58 -2.98 -28.16
C THR A 279 11.21 -3.82 -26.96
N ASN A 280 12.09 -3.85 -25.95
CA ASN A 280 11.89 -4.43 -24.63
C ASN A 280 11.47 -3.38 -23.57
N PHE A 281 10.91 -2.22 -23.96
CA PHE A 281 10.59 -1.12 -23.03
C PHE A 281 9.84 -1.58 -21.77
N TYR A 282 8.75 -2.35 -21.93
CA TYR A 282 7.96 -2.81 -20.78
C TYR A 282 8.72 -3.77 -19.85
N ALA A 283 9.66 -4.55 -20.39
CA ALA A 283 10.55 -5.39 -19.58
C ALA A 283 11.57 -4.54 -18.81
N LEU A 284 12.18 -3.53 -19.45
CA LEU A 284 13.10 -2.59 -18.77
C LEU A 284 12.43 -1.84 -17.62
N VAL A 285 11.16 -1.47 -17.81
CA VAL A 285 10.38 -0.82 -16.77
C VAL A 285 10.15 -1.78 -15.59
N ALA A 286 9.71 -3.02 -15.85
CA ALA A 286 9.50 -4.02 -14.81
C ALA A 286 10.81 -4.29 -14.01
N GLU A 287 11.92 -4.49 -14.73
CA GLU A 287 13.24 -4.78 -14.14
C GLU A 287 13.76 -3.65 -13.23
N LYS A 288 13.47 -2.38 -13.57
CA LYS A 288 13.83 -1.22 -12.75
C LYS A 288 13.10 -1.22 -11.40
N HIS A 289 11.83 -1.62 -11.38
CA HIS A 289 11.04 -1.72 -10.14
C HIS A 289 11.49 -2.90 -9.29
N GLU A 290 11.78 -4.06 -9.90
CA GLU A 290 12.36 -5.22 -9.18
C GLU A 290 13.69 -4.89 -8.49
N LYS A 291 14.61 -4.20 -9.18
CA LYS A 291 15.91 -3.78 -8.61
C LYS A 291 15.77 -2.80 -7.44
N THR A 292 14.77 -1.91 -7.47
CA THR A 292 14.54 -0.92 -6.41
C THR A 292 14.06 -1.57 -5.12
N VAL A 293 13.27 -2.64 -5.22
CA VAL A 293 12.77 -3.41 -4.08
C VAL A 293 13.93 -4.13 -3.36
N GLN A 294 14.84 -4.78 -4.10
CA GLN A 294 15.99 -5.49 -3.51
C GLN A 294 16.96 -4.58 -2.73
N VAL A 295 17.11 -3.31 -3.12
CA VAL A 295 18.00 -2.35 -2.44
C VAL A 295 17.43 -1.86 -1.10
N HIS A 296 16.11 -1.90 -0.91
CA HIS A 296 15.47 -1.45 0.33
C HIS A 296 15.55 -2.48 1.46
N GLU A 297 15.68 -3.78 1.16
CA GLU A 297 15.79 -4.85 2.16
C GLU A 297 17.14 -4.87 2.90
N THR A 298 18.17 -4.17 2.40
CA THR A 298 19.56 -4.33 2.86
C THR A 298 19.99 -3.44 4.05
N LYS A 299 19.08 -2.71 4.71
CA LYS A 299 19.40 -1.95 5.93
C LYS A 299 19.23 -2.80 7.19
N ARG A 300 20.28 -3.54 7.56
CA ARG A 300 20.32 -4.39 8.76
C ARG A 300 20.04 -3.61 10.05
N ALA A 301 19.10 -4.13 10.83
CA ALA A 301 18.95 -3.85 12.26
C ALA A 301 20.22 -4.27 13.03
N LEU A 302 20.44 -3.66 14.19
CA LEU A 302 21.50 -4.01 15.14
C LEU A 302 21.54 -5.54 15.35
N GLN A 303 22.59 -6.23 14.89
CA GLN A 303 22.79 -7.66 15.14
C GLN A 303 23.62 -7.84 16.40
N LEU A 304 22.99 -8.38 17.45
CA LEU A 304 23.67 -8.79 18.67
C LEU A 304 24.15 -10.23 18.54
N ASP A 305 25.30 -10.55 19.13
CA ASP A 305 25.71 -11.95 19.28
C ASP A 305 24.79 -12.64 20.30
N LEU A 306 23.92 -13.52 19.79
CA LEU A 306 22.96 -14.31 20.55
C LEU A 306 23.13 -15.82 20.30
N GLU A 307 24.30 -16.23 19.80
CA GLU A 307 24.56 -17.64 19.52
C GLU A 307 24.44 -18.50 20.79
N GLY A 308 23.79 -19.65 20.69
CA GLY A 308 23.57 -20.58 21.80
C GLY A 308 22.51 -20.16 22.83
N ILE A 309 21.87 -19.00 22.68
CA ILE A 309 20.79 -18.56 23.57
C ILE A 309 19.46 -19.20 23.13
N PRO A 310 18.72 -19.89 24.01
CA PRO A 310 17.42 -20.46 23.67
C PRO A 310 16.39 -19.35 23.40
N GLY A 311 15.36 -19.67 22.60
CA GLY A 311 14.26 -18.74 22.33
C GLY A 311 13.52 -18.32 23.61
N THR A 312 13.13 -17.04 23.68
CA THR A 312 12.43 -16.49 24.84
C THR A 312 10.97 -16.90 24.83
N VAL A 313 10.43 -17.38 25.96
CA VAL A 313 9.01 -17.73 26.08
C VAL A 313 8.15 -16.46 26.22
N PRO A 314 7.25 -16.15 25.26
CA PRO A 314 6.43 -14.94 25.27
C PRO A 314 5.15 -15.14 26.11
N LEU A 315 5.21 -14.81 27.40
CA LEU A 315 4.08 -14.99 28.33
C LEU A 315 2.85 -14.15 27.97
N TYR A 316 3.03 -13.07 27.20
CA TYR A 316 1.93 -12.22 26.72
C TYR A 316 1.04 -12.89 25.65
N TYR A 317 1.40 -14.08 25.14
CA TYR A 317 0.52 -14.88 24.29
C TYR A 317 -0.60 -15.59 25.05
N GLU A 318 -0.38 -15.88 26.33
CA GLU A 318 -1.35 -16.57 27.18
C GLU A 318 -2.43 -15.61 27.67
N ASP A 319 -2.02 -14.43 28.16
CA ASP A 319 -2.90 -13.41 28.72
C ASP A 319 -2.26 -12.02 28.59
N TYR A 320 -2.88 -11.13 27.80
CA TYR A 320 -2.36 -9.77 27.61
C TYR A 320 -2.53 -8.89 28.86
N SER A 321 -3.48 -9.23 29.74
CA SER A 321 -3.79 -8.48 30.97
C SER A 321 -2.78 -8.75 32.09
N ARG A 322 -1.97 -9.80 31.94
CA ARG A 322 -0.86 -10.08 32.83
C ARG A 322 0.23 -9.03 32.69
N THR A 323 0.43 -8.24 33.74
CA THR A 323 1.39 -7.12 33.75
C THR A 323 2.60 -7.32 34.65
N THR A 324 2.69 -8.46 35.34
CA THR A 324 3.85 -8.81 36.16
C THR A 324 4.30 -10.27 35.95
N CYS A 325 5.60 -10.52 36.01
CA CYS A 325 6.16 -11.87 36.05
C CYS A 325 7.51 -11.92 36.77
N GLN A 326 7.96 -13.15 37.06
CA GLN A 326 9.34 -13.45 37.42
C GLN A 326 10.01 -14.12 36.22
N ALA A 327 11.26 -13.76 35.96
CA ALA A 327 12.06 -14.31 34.87
C ALA A 327 13.53 -14.47 35.30
N THR A 328 14.28 -15.28 34.58
CA THR A 328 15.71 -15.46 34.79
C THR A 328 16.50 -14.75 33.70
N VAL A 329 17.51 -13.98 34.08
CA VAL A 329 18.41 -13.31 33.14
C VAL A 329 19.32 -14.33 32.48
N LEU A 330 19.28 -14.46 31.15
CA LEU A 330 20.14 -15.36 30.39
C LEU A 330 21.44 -14.69 29.95
N LYS A 331 21.34 -13.48 29.40
CA LYS A 331 22.50 -12.72 28.91
C LYS A 331 22.30 -11.23 29.18
N ILE A 332 23.40 -10.57 29.53
CA ILE A 332 23.47 -9.11 29.64
C ILE A 332 24.55 -8.66 28.66
N ILE A 333 24.21 -7.78 27.74
CA ILE A 333 25.12 -7.29 26.70
C ILE A 333 25.35 -5.81 26.97
N SER A 334 26.62 -5.45 27.19
CA SER A 334 27.03 -4.08 27.47
C SER A 334 27.35 -3.33 26.17
N PRO A 335 27.24 -2.00 26.13
CA PRO A 335 27.52 -1.19 24.93
C PRO A 335 28.88 -1.46 24.28
N ASN A 336 29.89 -1.79 25.10
CA ASN A 336 31.26 -2.00 24.64
C ASN A 336 31.45 -3.28 23.81
N ASP A 337 30.49 -4.21 23.85
CA ASP A 337 30.53 -5.48 23.13
C ASP A 337 29.86 -5.39 21.74
N VAL A 338 29.36 -4.21 21.37
CA VAL A 338 28.65 -3.96 20.10
C VAL A 338 29.47 -2.98 19.23
N PRO A 339 29.99 -3.39 18.06
CA PRO A 339 30.67 -2.48 17.15
C PRO A 339 29.75 -1.33 16.72
N ASN A 340 30.24 -0.08 16.78
CA ASN A 340 29.58 1.15 16.30
C ASN A 340 28.41 1.74 17.12
N VAL A 341 28.29 1.44 18.42
CA VAL A 341 27.32 2.14 19.30
C VAL A 341 28.01 3.29 20.06
N VAL A 342 27.55 4.53 19.82
CA VAL A 342 28.16 5.77 20.35
C VAL A 342 27.66 6.15 21.76
N SER A 343 26.91 5.30 22.47
CA SER A 343 26.29 5.67 23.75
C SER A 343 26.52 4.66 24.88
N ASN A 344 27.23 5.09 25.92
CA ASN A 344 27.49 4.36 27.18
C ASN A 344 26.26 4.26 28.11
N VAL A 345 25.03 4.35 27.58
CA VAL A 345 23.83 4.75 28.37
C VAL A 345 22.76 3.66 28.48
N PHE A 346 22.85 2.58 27.70
CA PHE A 346 21.82 1.54 27.65
C PHE A 346 22.42 0.13 27.83
N GLN A 347 21.68 -0.79 28.43
CA GLN A 347 22.13 -2.18 28.64
C GLN A 347 21.08 -3.14 28.08
N ASN A 348 21.49 -4.04 27.20
CA ASN A 348 20.60 -5.02 26.59
C ASN A 348 20.54 -6.28 27.46
N VAL A 349 19.33 -6.77 27.72
CA VAL A 349 19.09 -7.90 28.61
C VAL A 349 18.17 -8.91 27.94
N VAL A 350 18.58 -10.18 28.00
CA VAL A 350 17.81 -11.33 27.50
C VAL A 350 17.32 -12.15 28.69
N LEU A 351 16.06 -12.56 28.64
CA LEU A 351 15.39 -13.36 29.67
C LEU A 351 14.97 -14.72 29.11
N ASP A 352 14.76 -15.71 29.98
CA ASP A 352 14.19 -17.02 29.61
C ASP A 352 12.72 -16.90 29.16
N ARG A 353 11.96 -16.04 29.83
CA ARG A 353 10.55 -15.73 29.55
C ARG A 353 10.29 -14.25 29.80
N THR A 354 9.29 -13.68 29.12
CA THR A 354 8.94 -12.27 29.32
C THR A 354 7.47 -12.00 29.07
N ILE A 355 6.93 -11.03 29.83
CA ILE A 355 5.63 -10.42 29.56
C ILE A 355 5.73 -9.21 28.62
N PHE A 356 6.93 -8.69 28.34
CA PHE A 356 7.10 -7.52 27.49
C PHE A 356 6.91 -7.89 26.02
N TYR A 357 6.00 -7.18 25.35
CA TYR A 357 5.81 -7.26 23.91
C TYR A 357 6.94 -6.49 23.19
N PRO A 358 7.67 -7.12 22.24
CA PRO A 358 8.63 -6.44 21.38
C PRO A 358 7.94 -5.66 20.27
N THR A 359 8.55 -4.58 19.77
CA THR A 359 8.02 -3.85 18.62
C THR A 359 7.92 -4.78 17.41
N SER A 360 6.69 -5.04 16.95
CA SER A 360 6.41 -5.95 15.84
C SER A 360 4.97 -5.77 15.33
N GLY A 361 4.67 -6.18 14.09
CA GLY A 361 3.31 -6.11 13.51
C GLY A 361 2.69 -4.71 13.53
N GLY A 362 3.52 -3.67 13.50
CA GLY A 362 3.10 -2.27 13.62
C GLY A 362 2.82 -1.79 15.05
N GLN A 363 2.74 -2.69 16.04
CA GLN A 363 2.54 -2.31 17.44
C GLN A 363 3.88 -1.96 18.10
N LEU A 364 3.92 -0.84 18.82
CA LEU A 364 5.09 -0.45 19.62
C LEU A 364 5.30 -1.39 20.81
N HIS A 365 6.56 -1.51 21.24
CA HIS A 365 6.93 -2.25 22.44
C HIS A 365 6.25 -1.72 23.71
N ASP A 366 6.21 -2.60 24.71
CA ASP A 366 5.89 -2.22 26.08
C ASP A 366 7.03 -1.50 26.77
N ILE A 367 6.65 -0.61 27.69
CA ILE A 367 7.56 0.00 28.65
C ILE A 367 7.25 -0.51 30.04
N GLY A 368 8.21 -0.37 30.95
CA GLY A 368 8.05 -0.86 32.31
C GLY A 368 9.37 -0.91 33.05
N THR A 369 9.49 -1.87 33.97
CA THR A 369 10.70 -2.09 34.74
C THR A 369 11.10 -3.57 34.79
N ILE A 370 12.41 -3.80 34.78
CA ILE A 370 13.04 -5.09 35.10
C ILE A 370 13.97 -4.83 36.27
N ASN A 371 13.71 -5.47 37.41
CA ASN A 371 14.44 -5.26 38.66
C ASN A 371 14.60 -3.76 39.01
N ASN A 372 13.49 -3.01 38.93
CA ASN A 372 13.41 -1.56 39.13
C ASN A 372 14.20 -0.68 38.13
N ARG A 373 14.77 -1.25 37.07
CA ARG A 373 15.40 -0.49 35.97
C ARG A 373 14.40 -0.28 34.85
N LYS A 374 14.32 0.94 34.32
CA LYS A 374 13.37 1.30 33.26
C LYS A 374 13.72 0.60 31.95
N VAL A 375 12.75 -0.10 31.37
CA VAL A 375 12.81 -0.63 30.01
C VAL A 375 12.40 0.49 29.05
N VAL A 376 13.27 0.80 28.08
CA VAL A 376 13.06 1.89 27.11
C VAL A 376 12.82 1.39 25.69
N ASP A 377 13.18 0.14 25.39
CA ASP A 377 12.91 -0.50 24.12
C ASP A 377 12.89 -2.02 24.30
N VAL A 378 12.13 -2.70 23.42
CA VAL A 378 12.05 -4.16 23.36
C VAL A 378 11.94 -4.56 21.89
N PHE A 379 12.84 -5.44 21.45
CA PHE A 379 12.89 -5.91 20.06
C PHE A 379 13.20 -7.41 20.02
N LYS A 380 12.95 -8.03 18.86
CA LYS A 380 13.13 -9.47 18.63
C LYS A 380 14.25 -9.69 17.61
N GLN A 381 15.15 -10.63 17.89
CA GLN A 381 16.18 -11.10 16.96
C GLN A 381 16.15 -12.63 16.93
N GLY A 382 15.78 -13.22 15.79
CA GLY A 382 15.46 -14.66 15.76
C GLY A 382 14.31 -14.96 16.72
N ASP A 383 14.44 -15.99 17.56
CA ASP A 383 13.44 -16.33 18.59
C ASP A 383 13.71 -15.67 19.96
N VAL A 384 14.70 -14.78 20.04
CA VAL A 384 15.11 -14.14 21.30
C VAL A 384 14.51 -12.74 21.41
N ILE A 385 13.95 -12.42 22.58
CA ILE A 385 13.43 -11.08 22.90
C ILE A 385 14.48 -10.33 23.75
N VAL A 386 14.88 -9.17 23.25
CA VAL A 386 15.91 -8.32 23.85
C VAL A 386 15.25 -7.09 24.48
N HIS A 387 15.64 -6.78 25.73
CA HIS A 387 15.12 -5.65 26.50
C HIS A 387 16.24 -4.62 26.68
N THR A 388 16.01 -3.39 26.22
CA THR A 388 16.95 -2.29 26.39
C THR A 388 16.61 -1.55 27.68
N LEU A 389 17.51 -1.57 28.65
CA LEU A 389 17.38 -0.88 29.92
C LEU A 389 18.07 0.49 29.88
N ALA A 390 17.44 1.51 30.46
CA ALA A 390 18.11 2.76 30.78
C ALA A 390 19.21 2.54 31.81
N ALA A 391 20.26 3.37 31.78
CA ALA A 391 21.32 3.38 32.78
C ALA A 391 20.74 3.33 34.20
N PRO A 392 21.39 2.60 35.14
CA PRO A 392 20.91 2.56 36.52
C PRO A 392 20.82 3.98 37.07
N LEU A 393 19.63 4.34 37.58
CA LEU A 393 19.51 5.46 38.51
C LEU A 393 20.54 5.18 39.61
N SER A 394 21.40 6.16 39.86
CA SER A 394 22.52 6.17 40.81
C SER A 394 22.38 5.11 41.91
N ALA A 395 23.41 4.29 42.11
CA ALA A 395 23.46 3.34 43.22
C ALA A 395 22.90 3.99 44.49
N PRO A 396 21.90 3.39 45.17
CA PRO A 396 21.40 3.98 46.40
C PRO A 396 22.58 4.07 47.38
N THR A 397 22.97 5.29 47.72
CA THR A 397 23.80 5.58 48.89
C THR A 397 22.96 5.26 50.12
N VAL A 398 22.79 3.97 50.41
CA VAL A 398 22.30 3.49 51.70
C VAL A 398 23.55 3.11 52.49
N PRO A 399 23.83 3.74 53.64
CA PRO A 399 24.89 3.30 54.53
C PRO A 399 24.64 1.83 54.93
N PRO A 400 25.69 1.00 55.11
CA PRO A 400 25.53 -0.40 55.42
C PRO A 400 25.05 -0.57 56.86
N SER A 401 23.75 -0.58 57.09
CA SER A 401 23.17 -0.93 58.39
C SER A 401 21.73 -1.44 58.28
N SER A 402 21.50 -2.50 57.51
CA SER A 402 20.38 -3.41 57.78
C SER A 402 20.66 -4.80 57.16
N PRO A 403 20.74 -5.89 57.96
CA PRO A 403 21.15 -7.21 57.47
C PRO A 403 19.99 -8.03 56.84
N SER A 404 18.98 -7.39 56.24
CA SER A 404 17.78 -8.11 55.76
C SER A 404 17.21 -7.63 54.42
N ALA A 405 18.05 -7.18 53.48
CA ALA A 405 17.63 -6.95 52.09
C ALA A 405 18.45 -7.86 51.15
N PRO A 406 17.82 -8.69 50.29
CA PRO A 406 18.57 -9.50 49.34
C PRO A 406 19.15 -8.58 48.26
N SER A 407 20.44 -8.25 48.36
CA SER A 407 21.22 -7.72 47.24
C SER A 407 21.55 -8.86 46.26
N SER A 408 20.55 -9.39 45.55
CA SER A 408 20.86 -10.27 44.42
C SER A 408 21.46 -9.41 43.31
N ALA A 409 22.77 -9.55 43.06
CA ALA A 409 23.44 -8.87 41.97
C ALA A 409 22.68 -9.10 40.66
N PHE A 410 22.38 -8.03 39.91
CA PHE A 410 21.76 -8.12 38.60
C PHE A 410 22.78 -8.68 37.60
N ALA A 411 22.78 -10.00 37.45
CA ALA A 411 23.73 -10.77 36.67
C ALA A 411 23.03 -11.90 35.90
N ALA A 412 23.70 -12.49 34.92
CA ALA A 412 23.21 -13.71 34.28
C ALA A 412 22.97 -14.81 35.34
N GLY A 413 21.86 -15.53 35.22
CA GLY A 413 21.36 -16.52 36.18
C GLY A 413 20.50 -15.93 37.31
N SER A 414 20.42 -14.60 37.46
CA SER A 414 19.58 -13.99 38.51
C SER A 414 18.09 -14.03 38.17
N SER A 415 17.24 -14.26 39.19
CA SER A 415 15.79 -14.07 39.08
C SER A 415 15.45 -12.59 39.22
N VAL A 416 14.63 -12.08 38.31
CA VAL A 416 14.26 -10.66 38.23
C VAL A 416 12.74 -10.52 38.17
N ALA A 417 12.25 -9.50 38.88
CA ALA A 417 10.87 -9.06 38.78
C ALA A 417 10.68 -8.15 37.56
N CYS A 418 9.67 -8.44 36.76
CA CYS A 418 9.32 -7.73 35.54
C CYS A 418 7.92 -7.13 35.69
N THR A 419 7.76 -5.84 35.38
CA THR A 419 6.47 -5.14 35.42
C THR A 419 6.32 -4.28 34.17
N VAL A 420 5.21 -4.40 33.45
CA VAL A 420 4.86 -3.53 32.30
C VAL A 420 3.88 -2.44 32.72
N ASP A 421 3.85 -1.32 32.00
CA ASP A 421 2.83 -0.28 32.16
C ASP A 421 1.44 -0.81 31.70
N PRO A 422 0.48 -1.02 32.62
CA PRO A 422 -0.84 -1.57 32.30
C PRO A 422 -1.65 -0.66 31.37
N ALA A 423 -1.55 0.67 31.55
CA ALA A 423 -2.36 1.62 30.79
C ALA A 423 -1.88 1.68 29.34
N ARG A 424 -0.56 1.73 29.15
CA ARG A 424 0.05 1.66 27.81
C ARG A 424 -0.31 0.34 27.10
N ARG A 425 -0.15 -0.80 27.80
CA ARG A 425 -0.46 -2.13 27.24
C ARG A 425 -1.92 -2.20 26.78
N LYS A 426 -2.87 -1.80 27.63
CA LYS A 426 -4.30 -1.82 27.30
C LYS A 426 -4.58 -0.94 26.08
N GLN A 427 -4.04 0.27 26.04
CA GLN A 427 -4.25 1.20 24.91
C GLN A 427 -3.70 0.64 23.58
N LEU A 428 -2.53 0.01 23.60
CA LEU A 428 -1.97 -0.63 22.41
C LEU A 428 -2.81 -1.85 21.96
N ALA A 429 -3.28 -2.66 22.90
CA ALA A 429 -4.18 -3.79 22.61
C ALA A 429 -5.55 -3.34 22.08
N GLN A 430 -6.08 -2.21 22.56
CA GLN A 430 -7.29 -1.56 22.04
C GLN A 430 -7.11 -1.14 20.59
N HIS A 431 -6.04 -0.40 20.28
CA HIS A 431 -5.72 -0.06 18.89
C HIS A 431 -5.48 -1.28 18.00
N HIS A 432 -4.86 -2.33 18.54
CA HIS A 432 -4.62 -3.54 17.77
C HIS A 432 -5.91 -4.26 17.43
N THR A 433 -6.76 -4.54 18.42
CA THR A 433 -8.05 -5.21 18.21
C THR A 433 -8.96 -4.38 17.30
N ALA A 434 -8.97 -3.06 17.46
CA ALA A 434 -9.66 -2.14 16.55
C ALA A 434 -9.15 -2.22 15.10
N THR A 435 -7.86 -2.51 14.88
CA THR A 435 -7.29 -2.69 13.53
C THR A 435 -7.96 -3.88 12.82
N HIS A 436 -8.13 -5.01 13.51
CA HIS A 436 -8.81 -6.20 12.96
C HIS A 436 -10.28 -5.92 12.65
N ILE A 437 -10.98 -5.26 13.57
CA ILE A 437 -12.38 -4.87 13.39
C ILE A 437 -12.51 -3.96 12.15
N LEU A 438 -11.69 -2.92 12.06
CA LEU A 438 -11.71 -2.00 10.92
C LEU A 438 -11.35 -2.70 9.61
N ASN A 439 -10.38 -3.61 9.60
CA ASN A 439 -10.00 -4.36 8.40
C ASN A 439 -11.17 -5.22 7.89
N ALA A 440 -11.86 -5.92 8.81
CA ALA A 440 -13.05 -6.71 8.49
C ALA A 440 -14.20 -5.84 7.97
N VAL A 441 -14.51 -4.74 8.65
CA VAL A 441 -15.58 -3.82 8.23
C VAL A 441 -15.27 -3.17 6.89
N CYS A 442 -14.01 -2.81 6.63
CA CYS A 442 -13.62 -2.28 5.32
C CYS A 442 -13.90 -3.29 4.20
N ARG A 443 -13.66 -4.59 4.43
CA ARG A 443 -14.01 -5.63 3.45
C ARG A 443 -15.51 -5.71 3.20
N GLU A 444 -16.32 -5.65 4.26
CA GLU A 444 -17.77 -5.73 4.15
C GLU A 444 -18.38 -4.50 3.46
N VAL A 445 -17.86 -3.30 3.73
CA VAL A 445 -18.37 -2.04 3.17
C VAL A 445 -17.85 -1.79 1.75
N LEU A 446 -16.56 -2.06 1.50
CA LEU A 446 -15.90 -1.65 0.26
C LEU A 446 -15.80 -2.78 -0.78
N GLY A 447 -15.65 -4.03 -0.34
CA GLY A 447 -15.48 -5.20 -1.20
C GLY A 447 -14.36 -6.14 -0.74
N ASN A 448 -14.32 -7.35 -1.30
CA ASN A 448 -13.35 -8.39 -0.93
C ASN A 448 -11.91 -8.09 -1.37
N HIS A 449 -11.70 -7.17 -2.32
CA HIS A 449 -10.36 -6.70 -2.72
C HIS A 449 -9.58 -5.98 -1.62
N ILE A 450 -10.21 -5.67 -0.47
CA ILE A 450 -9.54 -5.06 0.68
C ILE A 450 -8.64 -6.10 1.36
N ASN A 451 -7.34 -5.80 1.36
CA ASN A 451 -6.28 -6.45 2.12
C ASN A 451 -5.50 -5.39 2.91
N GLN A 452 -4.95 -5.79 4.06
CA GLN A 452 -4.04 -4.95 4.82
C GLN A 452 -2.67 -4.88 4.11
N ALA A 453 -2.25 -3.67 3.77
CA ALA A 453 -0.91 -3.41 3.24
C ALA A 453 0.09 -3.10 4.37
N SER A 454 -0.35 -2.34 5.38
CA SER A 454 0.48 -2.00 6.54
C SER A 454 -0.37 -1.53 7.71
N ALA A 455 0.19 -1.54 8.91
CA ALA A 455 -0.47 -0.95 10.08
C ALA A 455 0.56 -0.42 11.08
N LYS A 456 0.16 0.56 11.89
CA LYS A 456 0.97 1.06 13.02
C LYS A 456 0.07 1.44 14.18
N LYS A 457 0.50 1.11 15.39
CA LYS A 457 -0.24 1.38 16.64
C LYS A 457 0.70 2.04 17.65
N THR A 458 0.40 3.28 18.02
CA THR A 458 1.04 4.00 19.13
C THR A 458 0.01 4.23 20.25
N PRO A 459 0.42 4.69 21.45
CA PRO A 459 -0.55 5.03 22.49
C PRO A 459 -1.54 6.12 22.09
N GLU A 460 -1.11 7.06 21.24
CA GLU A 460 -1.88 8.24 20.88
C GLU A 460 -2.82 7.98 19.71
N LYS A 461 -2.39 7.18 18.72
CA LYS A 461 -3.18 6.88 17.52
C LYS A 461 -2.72 5.60 16.82
N ALA A 462 -3.55 5.11 15.91
CA ALA A 462 -3.23 4.02 15.02
C ALA A 462 -3.53 4.38 13.56
N HIS A 463 -2.94 3.63 12.64
CA HIS A 463 -3.34 3.64 11.25
C HIS A 463 -3.37 2.23 10.67
N LEU A 464 -4.28 2.06 9.70
CA LEU A 464 -4.44 0.88 8.87
C LEU A 464 -4.33 1.33 7.41
N ASP A 465 -3.41 0.74 6.66
CA ASP A 465 -3.31 0.90 5.22
C ASP A 465 -3.99 -0.28 4.54
N ILE A 466 -4.99 0.02 3.71
CA ILE A 466 -5.76 -0.98 2.97
C ILE A 466 -5.52 -0.85 1.47
N THR A 467 -5.60 -1.97 0.74
CA THR A 467 -5.64 -1.98 -0.71
C THR A 467 -6.97 -1.42 -1.20
N HIS A 468 -6.97 -0.27 -1.86
CA HIS A 468 -8.17 0.32 -2.44
C HIS A 468 -7.85 1.24 -3.62
N TYR A 469 -8.66 1.18 -4.68
CA TYR A 469 -8.42 1.87 -5.96
C TYR A 469 -8.85 3.35 -5.99
N ALA A 470 -9.67 3.77 -5.02
CA ALA A 470 -10.26 5.12 -4.92
C ALA A 470 -10.00 5.76 -3.55
N ALA A 471 -10.23 7.07 -3.43
CA ALA A 471 -10.29 7.72 -2.12
C ALA A 471 -11.64 7.40 -1.47
N LEU A 472 -11.65 7.21 -0.15
CA LEU A 472 -12.88 6.95 0.60
C LEU A 472 -13.71 8.23 0.73
N THR A 473 -14.99 8.10 0.43
CA THR A 473 -16.00 9.14 0.64
C THR A 473 -16.32 9.30 2.12
N GLN A 474 -16.92 10.43 2.50
CA GLN A 474 -17.29 10.66 3.89
C GLN A 474 -18.39 9.69 4.34
N GLU A 475 -19.29 9.32 3.43
CA GLU A 475 -20.34 8.34 3.66
C GLU A 475 -19.77 6.93 3.91
N GLU A 476 -18.77 6.51 3.14
CA GLU A 476 -18.08 5.24 3.37
C GLU A 476 -17.34 5.24 4.71
N LEU A 477 -16.64 6.34 5.06
CA LEU A 477 -15.96 6.45 6.37
C LEU A 477 -16.94 6.41 7.54
N ALA A 478 -18.06 7.11 7.43
CA ALA A 478 -19.11 7.09 8.45
C ALA A 478 -19.71 5.68 8.61
N SER A 479 -19.97 4.98 7.50
CA SER A 479 -20.47 3.61 7.51
C SER A 479 -19.47 2.63 8.13
N ILE A 480 -18.17 2.78 7.83
CA ILE A 480 -17.10 1.96 8.44
C ILE A 480 -17.02 2.23 9.95
N GLU A 481 -17.05 3.49 10.38
CA GLU A 481 -17.00 3.85 11.80
C GLU A 481 -18.22 3.33 12.56
N GLU A 482 -19.44 3.50 12.03
CA GLU A 482 -20.68 3.03 12.63
C GLU A 482 -20.67 1.51 12.80
N HIS A 483 -20.37 0.78 11.72
CA HIS A 483 -20.37 -0.67 11.75
C HIS A 483 -19.28 -1.24 12.68
N ALA A 484 -18.08 -0.65 12.67
CA ALA A 484 -17.03 -1.05 13.62
C ALA A 484 -17.47 -0.88 15.08
N ASN A 485 -18.14 0.24 15.40
CA ASN A 485 -18.66 0.47 16.75
C ASN A 485 -19.83 -0.45 17.11
N ASP A 486 -20.63 -0.90 16.14
CA ASP A 486 -21.68 -1.88 16.37
C ASP A 486 -21.13 -3.27 16.67
N LEU A 487 -20.07 -3.72 15.98
CA LEU A 487 -19.35 -4.95 16.33
C LEU A 487 -18.70 -4.89 17.72
N ILE A 488 -18.26 -3.71 18.14
CA ILE A 488 -17.74 -3.47 19.50
C ILE A 488 -18.83 -3.68 20.55
N LYS A 489 -20.03 -3.12 20.34
CA LYS A 489 -21.17 -3.25 21.28
C LYS A 489 -21.66 -4.69 21.43
N GLN A 490 -21.44 -5.55 20.44
CA GLN A 490 -21.89 -6.94 20.46
C GLN A 490 -21.11 -7.86 21.42
N HIS A 491 -20.02 -7.38 22.03
CA HIS A 491 -19.22 -8.14 23.00
C HIS A 491 -18.70 -9.48 22.44
N ILE A 492 -18.23 -9.46 21.20
CA ILE A 492 -17.80 -10.65 20.46
C ILE A 492 -16.48 -11.18 21.05
N PRO A 493 -16.36 -12.49 21.35
CA PRO A 493 -15.12 -13.07 21.88
C PRO A 493 -13.94 -12.97 20.91
N VAL A 494 -12.76 -12.67 21.45
CA VAL A 494 -11.48 -12.74 20.73
C VAL A 494 -10.69 -13.93 21.26
N ARG A 495 -10.34 -14.86 20.37
CA ARG A 495 -9.66 -16.12 20.71
C ARG A 495 -8.26 -16.15 20.12
N SER A 496 -7.34 -16.80 20.83
CA SER A 496 -5.97 -17.00 20.42
C SER A 496 -5.65 -18.50 20.37
N HIS A 497 -5.09 -18.96 19.25
CA HIS A 497 -4.72 -20.35 19.03
C HIS A 497 -3.32 -20.45 18.43
N LEU A 498 -2.53 -21.45 18.82
CA LEU A 498 -1.31 -21.81 18.11
C LEU A 498 -1.60 -23.04 17.26
N LEU A 499 -1.41 -22.93 15.95
CA LEU A 499 -1.68 -24.01 15.00
C LEU A 499 -0.44 -24.29 14.14
N PRO A 500 -0.23 -25.54 13.70
CA PRO A 500 0.63 -25.83 12.57
C PRO A 500 0.23 -24.99 11.35
N LYS A 501 1.21 -24.51 10.59
CA LYS A 501 0.98 -23.59 9.47
C LYS A 501 0.02 -24.18 8.42
N ASP A 502 0.22 -25.45 8.07
CA ASP A 502 -0.61 -26.15 7.08
C ASP A 502 -2.06 -26.36 7.56
N GLU A 503 -2.26 -26.59 8.86
CA GLU A 503 -3.60 -26.69 9.45
C GLU A 503 -4.32 -25.33 9.43
N ALA A 504 -3.61 -24.25 9.78
CA ALA A 504 -4.16 -22.91 9.74
C ALA A 504 -4.58 -22.49 8.32
N GLU A 505 -3.72 -22.74 7.33
CA GLU A 505 -4.00 -22.46 5.91
C GLU A 505 -5.20 -23.28 5.40
N LYS A 506 -5.31 -24.56 5.76
CA LYS A 506 -6.48 -25.39 5.40
C LYS A 506 -7.78 -24.90 6.02
N ARG A 507 -7.72 -24.43 7.27
CA ARG A 507 -8.91 -24.02 8.04
C ARG A 507 -9.40 -22.62 7.68
N TYR A 508 -8.49 -21.70 7.41
CA TYR A 508 -8.78 -20.27 7.31
C TYR A 508 -8.31 -19.63 5.99
N SER A 509 -7.78 -20.41 5.06
CA SER A 509 -7.16 -19.99 3.79
C SER A 509 -5.90 -19.13 3.97
N MET A 510 -5.31 -18.71 2.85
CA MET A 510 -4.17 -17.78 2.82
C MET A 510 -4.54 -16.39 3.35
N ARG A 511 -5.83 -16.09 3.53
CA ARG A 511 -6.31 -14.78 3.99
C ARG A 511 -5.81 -14.43 5.39
N ILE A 512 -5.41 -15.40 6.20
CA ILE A 512 -4.80 -15.15 7.52
C ILE A 512 -3.52 -14.29 7.47
N TYR A 513 -2.87 -14.16 6.31
CA TYR A 513 -1.62 -13.41 6.15
C TYR A 513 -1.78 -11.93 5.81
N GLN A 514 -2.85 -11.27 6.28
CA GLN A 514 -3.04 -9.81 6.18
C GLN A 514 -1.87 -9.02 6.82
N GLY A 515 -1.26 -9.55 7.87
CA GLY A 515 -0.08 -8.97 8.55
C GLY A 515 1.25 -9.23 7.86
N GLY A 516 1.24 -9.86 6.68
CA GLY A 516 2.44 -10.38 6.00
C GLY A 516 2.77 -11.83 6.37
N ALA A 517 3.79 -12.37 5.71
CA ALA A 517 4.21 -13.75 5.91
C ALA A 517 4.81 -13.96 7.31
N VAL A 518 4.27 -14.94 8.05
CA VAL A 518 4.77 -15.31 9.37
C VAL A 518 5.79 -16.45 9.25
N PRO A 519 7.05 -16.27 9.71
CA PRO A 519 8.05 -17.33 9.67
C PRO A 519 7.78 -18.39 10.76
N GLY A 520 8.20 -19.63 10.49
CA GLY A 520 8.11 -20.76 11.43
C GLY A 520 7.10 -21.84 11.01
N LYS A 521 7.14 -22.97 11.72
CA LYS A 521 6.25 -24.14 11.48
C LYS A 521 4.87 -23.99 12.12
N THR A 522 4.77 -23.14 13.12
CA THR A 522 3.54 -22.86 13.86
C THR A 522 3.23 -21.38 13.78
N VAL A 523 1.96 -21.05 13.62
CA VAL A 523 1.45 -19.68 13.55
C VAL A 523 0.49 -19.42 14.69
N ARG A 524 0.53 -18.20 15.23
CA ARG A 524 -0.46 -17.74 16.21
C ARG A 524 -1.63 -17.11 15.47
N ILE A 525 -2.80 -17.69 15.63
CA ILE A 525 -4.06 -17.22 15.05
C ILE A 525 -4.81 -16.42 16.10
N ILE A 526 -5.26 -15.23 15.70
CA ILE A 526 -6.21 -14.40 16.42
C ILE A 526 -7.52 -14.43 15.67
N GLU A 527 -8.60 -14.83 16.35
CA GLU A 527 -9.94 -14.96 15.80
C GLU A 527 -10.90 -14.05 16.58
N ILE A 528 -11.41 -13.01 15.93
CA ILE A 528 -12.61 -12.32 16.38
C ILE A 528 -13.78 -13.12 15.83
N VAL A 529 -14.48 -13.86 16.69
CA VAL A 529 -15.40 -14.92 16.27
C VAL A 529 -16.46 -14.40 15.31
N GLY A 530 -16.48 -14.93 14.08
CA GLY A 530 -17.44 -14.56 13.04
C GLY A 530 -17.16 -13.22 12.34
N VAL A 531 -16.04 -12.56 12.63
CA VAL A 531 -15.67 -11.24 12.07
C VAL A 531 -14.34 -11.31 11.32
N ASP A 532 -13.28 -11.77 11.98
CA ASP A 532 -11.93 -11.75 11.41
C ASP A 532 -11.05 -12.88 11.95
N VAL A 533 -10.16 -13.41 11.11
CA VAL A 533 -9.16 -14.40 11.49
C VAL A 533 -7.84 -14.09 10.81
N GLU A 534 -6.81 -13.82 11.61
CA GLU A 534 -5.49 -13.44 11.10
C GLU A 534 -4.36 -14.11 11.90
N ALA A 535 -3.24 -14.39 11.23
CA ALA A 535 -2.01 -14.82 11.86
C ALA A 535 -1.30 -13.60 12.46
N CYS A 536 -1.50 -13.36 13.76
CA CYS A 536 -1.02 -12.17 14.44
C CYS A 536 -0.28 -12.47 15.75
N GLY A 537 0.93 -11.90 15.85
CA GLY A 537 1.78 -11.99 17.04
C GLY A 537 1.53 -10.89 18.08
N GLY A 538 0.57 -9.99 17.87
CA GLY A 538 0.30 -8.85 18.75
C GLY A 538 -0.43 -9.18 20.04
N THR A 539 -0.54 -8.20 20.93
CA THR A 539 -1.43 -8.29 22.10
C THR A 539 -2.84 -7.87 21.70
N HIS A 540 -3.85 -8.69 22.04
CA HIS A 540 -5.26 -8.44 21.73
C HIS A 540 -6.09 -8.45 23.00
N LEU A 541 -7.23 -7.76 22.95
CA LEU A 541 -8.24 -7.79 23.99
C LEU A 541 -8.93 -9.17 24.04
N ASN A 542 -9.68 -9.46 25.11
CA ASN A 542 -10.41 -10.73 25.22
C ASN A 542 -11.74 -10.75 24.45
N ASN A 543 -12.28 -9.56 24.15
CA ASN A 543 -13.54 -9.38 23.44
C ASN A 543 -13.59 -7.99 22.80
N THR A 544 -14.52 -7.78 21.87
CA THR A 544 -14.62 -6.51 21.14
C THR A 544 -15.08 -5.35 22.02
N LEU A 545 -15.88 -5.59 23.07
CA LEU A 545 -16.41 -4.54 23.96
C LEU A 545 -15.30 -3.78 24.71
N GLU A 546 -14.20 -4.44 25.04
CA GLU A 546 -13.04 -3.79 25.69
C GLU A 546 -12.32 -2.76 24.79
N THR A 547 -12.64 -2.75 23.49
CA THR A 547 -12.21 -1.68 22.56
C THR A 547 -12.89 -0.35 22.92
N GLU A 548 -14.04 -0.41 23.59
CA GLU A 548 -14.91 0.68 24.05
C GLU A 548 -15.54 1.47 22.88
N GLN A 549 -14.71 2.11 22.06
CA GLN A 549 -15.15 2.82 20.85
C GLN A 549 -13.97 2.95 19.88
N VAL A 550 -14.29 3.17 18.61
CA VAL A 550 -13.34 3.55 17.55
C VAL A 550 -13.77 4.87 16.94
N LYS A 551 -12.80 5.77 16.74
CA LYS A 551 -13.00 7.05 16.04
C LYS A 551 -12.02 7.14 14.88
N ILE A 552 -12.54 7.24 13.66
CA ILE A 552 -11.76 7.54 12.47
C ILE A 552 -11.45 9.04 12.47
N LEU A 553 -10.16 9.37 12.35
CA LEU A 553 -9.68 10.75 12.33
C LEU A 553 -9.68 11.31 10.90
N LYS A 554 -9.21 10.51 9.93
CA LYS A 554 -9.19 10.86 8.51
C LYS A 554 -8.79 9.66 7.66
N SER A 555 -9.09 9.76 6.37
CA SER A 555 -8.49 8.91 5.33
C SER A 555 -7.47 9.71 4.50
N THR A 556 -6.45 9.04 3.97
CA THR A 556 -5.48 9.64 3.05
C THR A 556 -5.02 8.61 2.04
N LYS A 557 -5.11 8.95 0.75
CA LYS A 557 -4.58 8.11 -0.32
C LYS A 557 -3.04 8.18 -0.34
N ILE A 558 -2.37 7.06 -0.07
CA ILE A 558 -0.91 6.96 0.04
C ILE A 558 -0.28 6.68 -1.33
N SER A 559 -0.89 5.77 -2.10
CA SER A 559 -0.51 5.44 -3.48
C SER A 559 -1.75 5.21 -4.33
N ASP A 560 -1.59 4.83 -5.60
CA ASP A 560 -2.74 4.57 -6.48
C ASP A 560 -3.64 3.44 -5.99
N SER A 561 -3.07 2.48 -5.24
CA SER A 561 -3.73 1.27 -4.74
C SER A 561 -3.83 1.20 -3.21
N ILE A 562 -3.31 2.19 -2.45
CA ILE A 562 -3.28 2.14 -0.98
C ILE A 562 -3.95 3.37 -0.38
N VAL A 563 -4.89 3.15 0.54
CA VAL A 563 -5.53 4.17 1.36
C VAL A 563 -5.23 3.92 2.83
N ARG A 564 -4.76 4.97 3.53
CA ARG A 564 -4.56 4.97 4.97
C ARG A 564 -5.80 5.48 5.68
N ILE A 565 -6.26 4.75 6.67
CA ILE A 565 -7.27 5.18 7.65
C ILE A 565 -6.53 5.43 8.97
N GLU A 566 -6.47 6.68 9.42
CA GLU A 566 -5.96 7.04 10.75
C GLU A 566 -7.13 7.03 11.75
N PHE A 567 -6.97 6.38 12.89
CA PHE A 567 -8.02 6.21 13.89
C PHE A 567 -7.48 6.15 15.31
N THR A 568 -8.36 6.29 16.29
CA THR A 568 -8.11 6.03 17.71
C THR A 568 -9.14 5.05 18.26
N ALA A 569 -8.79 4.35 19.34
CA ALA A 569 -9.69 3.46 20.05
C ALA A 569 -9.57 3.63 21.57
N GLY A 570 -10.60 3.24 22.32
CA GLY A 570 -10.60 3.28 23.77
C GLY A 570 -10.38 4.68 24.36
N ASN A 571 -9.47 4.76 25.34
CA ASN A 571 -9.17 6.03 26.03
C ASN A 571 -8.65 7.11 25.06
N ALA A 572 -7.84 6.74 24.06
CA ALA A 572 -7.36 7.69 23.06
C ALA A 572 -8.51 8.33 22.27
N ALA A 573 -9.55 7.56 21.93
CA ALA A 573 -10.73 8.09 21.26
C ALA A 573 -11.54 9.05 22.16
N ALA A 574 -11.68 8.74 23.45
CA ALA A 574 -12.33 9.64 24.41
C ALA A 574 -11.55 10.96 24.58
N GLY A 575 -10.21 10.88 24.57
CA GLY A 575 -9.33 12.05 24.56
C GLY A 575 -9.50 12.94 23.33
N THR A 576 -9.65 12.33 22.13
CA THR A 576 -9.92 13.08 20.90
C THR A 576 -11.23 13.85 20.99
N ALA A 577 -12.32 13.20 21.39
CA ALA A 577 -13.63 13.85 21.50
C ALA A 577 -13.62 15.03 22.49
N SER A 578 -12.91 14.89 23.61
CA SER A 578 -12.75 15.96 24.59
C SER A 578 -11.98 17.16 24.00
N ARG A 579 -10.90 16.89 23.25
CA ARG A 579 -10.10 17.92 22.59
C ARG A 579 -10.88 18.65 21.50
N GLU A 580 -11.69 17.93 20.74
CA GLU A 580 -12.59 18.54 19.74
C GLU A 580 -13.58 19.51 20.39
N GLN A 581 -14.20 19.10 21.51
CA GLN A 581 -15.08 19.99 22.28
C GLN A 581 -14.36 21.23 22.81
N GLU A 582 -13.11 21.10 23.27
CA GLU A 582 -12.29 22.24 23.68
C GLU A 582 -12.02 23.21 22.52
N ILE A 583 -11.67 22.69 21.34
CA ILE A 583 -11.47 23.51 20.14
C ILE A 583 -12.77 24.22 19.76
N ILE A 584 -13.91 23.51 19.73
CA ILE A 584 -15.23 24.09 19.44
C ILE A 584 -15.54 25.23 20.42
N LYS A 585 -15.29 25.04 21.71
CA LYS A 585 -15.48 26.07 22.74
C LYS A 585 -14.56 27.27 22.52
N GLU A 586 -13.31 27.04 22.17
CA GLU A 586 -12.34 28.10 21.89
C GLU A 586 -12.76 28.92 20.67
N ILE A 587 -13.08 28.28 19.54
CA ILE A 587 -13.47 28.97 18.31
C ILE A 587 -14.82 29.68 18.45
N SER A 588 -15.76 29.11 19.21
CA SER A 588 -17.03 29.76 19.59
C SER A 588 -16.77 31.05 20.36
N THR A 589 -15.80 31.03 21.27
CA THR A 589 -15.39 32.21 22.06
C THR A 589 -14.71 33.26 21.18
N ILE A 590 -13.80 32.85 20.28
CA ILE A 590 -13.12 33.77 19.35
C ILE A 590 -14.13 34.50 18.45
N LEU A 591 -15.13 33.77 17.95
CA LEU A 591 -16.15 34.30 17.04
C LEU A 591 -17.33 34.97 17.75
N GLY A 592 -17.45 34.81 19.07
CA GLY A 592 -18.53 35.37 19.88
C GLY A 592 -19.92 34.78 19.55
N VAL A 593 -19.97 33.51 19.14
CA VAL A 593 -21.22 32.82 18.75
C VAL A 593 -21.33 31.43 19.40
N SER A 594 -22.55 30.92 19.54
CA SER A 594 -22.78 29.53 19.96
C SER A 594 -22.22 28.54 18.93
N PRO A 595 -21.82 27.31 19.33
CA PRO A 595 -21.19 26.32 18.46
C PRO A 595 -21.90 26.10 17.12
N GLN A 596 -23.23 26.02 17.12
CA GLN A 596 -24.04 25.82 15.91
C GLN A 596 -23.89 26.92 14.84
N TYR A 597 -23.40 28.11 15.20
CA TYR A 597 -23.23 29.24 14.29
C TYR A 597 -21.78 29.46 13.86
N VAL A 598 -20.84 28.66 14.40
CA VAL A 598 -19.41 28.81 14.13
C VAL A 598 -19.07 28.72 12.64
N PRO A 599 -19.56 27.73 11.86
CA PRO A 599 -19.18 27.61 10.46
C PRO A 599 -19.60 28.82 9.63
N ALA A 600 -20.88 29.22 9.74
CA ALA A 600 -21.41 30.38 9.03
C ALA A 600 -20.72 31.70 9.42
N ARG A 601 -20.34 31.84 10.70
CA ARG A 601 -19.60 33.02 11.18
C ARG A 601 -18.15 33.02 10.69
N ALA A 602 -17.51 31.86 10.60
CA ALA A 602 -16.17 31.72 10.04
C ALA A 602 -16.13 32.01 8.54
N GLU A 603 -17.16 31.60 7.79
CA GLU A 603 -17.29 31.93 6.36
C GLU A 603 -17.46 33.43 6.15
N GLU A 604 -18.35 34.07 6.91
CA GLU A 604 -18.54 35.51 6.88
C GLU A 604 -17.24 36.25 7.19
N LEU A 605 -16.51 35.82 8.22
CA LEU A 605 -15.19 36.33 8.57
C LEU A 605 -14.21 36.19 7.41
N PHE A 606 -14.13 35.02 6.77
CA PHE A 606 -13.20 34.78 5.67
C PHE A 606 -13.49 35.65 4.44
N ILE A 607 -14.77 35.82 4.11
CA ILE A 607 -15.23 36.70 3.02
C ILE A 607 -14.88 38.15 3.34
N LYS A 608 -15.24 38.65 4.53
CA LYS A 608 -14.96 40.03 4.96
C LYS A 608 -13.47 40.30 5.13
N TRP A 609 -12.69 39.33 5.58
CA TRP A 609 -11.23 39.40 5.64
C TRP A 609 -10.60 39.57 4.25
N LYS A 610 -11.01 38.76 3.26
CA LYS A 610 -10.56 38.94 1.86
C LYS A 610 -10.95 40.29 1.29
N LYS A 611 -12.15 40.77 1.61
CA LYS A 611 -12.67 42.08 1.20
C LYS A 611 -11.82 43.21 1.81
N ALA A 612 -11.62 43.20 3.13
CA ALA A 612 -10.78 44.16 3.85
C ALA A 612 -9.34 44.22 3.31
N ARG A 613 -8.74 43.06 3.02
CA ARG A 613 -7.41 42.97 2.40
C ARG A 613 -7.35 43.64 1.02
N LYS A 614 -8.41 43.56 0.22
CA LYS A 614 -8.49 44.26 -1.07
C LYS A 614 -8.73 45.76 -0.88
N LEU A 615 -9.58 46.14 0.07
CA LEU A 615 -9.87 47.54 0.39
C LEU A 615 -8.61 48.26 0.84
N ILE A 616 -7.83 47.70 1.77
CA ILE A 616 -6.61 48.34 2.29
C ILE A 616 -5.53 48.55 1.22
N GLN A 617 -5.46 47.68 0.22
CA GLN A 617 -4.54 47.86 -0.92
C GLN A 617 -4.95 49.04 -1.81
N LYS A 618 -6.26 49.30 -1.94
CA LYS A 618 -6.82 50.29 -2.86
C LYS A 618 -7.17 51.63 -2.21
N ILE A 619 -7.32 51.68 -0.88
CA ILE A 619 -7.72 52.90 -0.15
C ILE A 619 -6.67 54.01 -0.17
N LYS A 620 -5.47 53.74 -0.72
CA LYS A 620 -4.46 54.76 -1.01
C LYS A 620 -4.80 55.63 -2.24
N ASP A 621 -5.76 55.20 -3.06
CA ASP A 621 -6.20 55.93 -4.26
C ASP A 621 -7.40 56.85 -3.92
N PRO A 622 -7.26 58.19 -4.08
CA PRO A 622 -8.34 59.15 -3.82
C PRO A 622 -9.62 58.90 -4.64
N ALA A 623 -9.50 58.39 -5.87
CA ALA A 623 -10.65 58.06 -6.71
C ALA A 623 -11.46 56.89 -6.12
N TYR A 624 -10.76 55.94 -5.51
CA TYR A 624 -11.38 54.78 -4.85
C TYR A 624 -12.09 55.17 -3.55
N ILE A 625 -11.53 56.11 -2.78
CA ILE A 625 -12.18 56.68 -1.59
C ILE A 625 -13.51 57.35 -1.95
N ALA A 626 -13.57 58.09 -3.06
CA ALA A 626 -14.78 58.76 -3.51
C ALA A 626 -15.91 57.77 -3.85
N LEU A 627 -15.57 56.61 -4.44
CA LEU A 627 -16.55 55.55 -4.75
C LEU A 627 -17.13 54.91 -3.49
N ILE A 628 -16.32 54.71 -2.44
CA ILE A 628 -16.79 54.22 -1.14
C ILE A 628 -17.76 55.23 -0.50
N LYS A 629 -17.41 56.53 -0.49
CA LYS A 629 -18.27 57.59 0.08
C LYS A 629 -19.60 57.75 -0.67
N LYS A 630 -19.64 57.45 -1.97
CA LYS A 630 -20.87 57.43 -2.78
C LYS A 630 -21.74 56.18 -2.58
N GLY A 631 -21.26 55.18 -1.82
CA GLY A 631 -21.96 53.92 -1.62
C GLY A 631 -21.87 52.95 -2.80
N GLU A 632 -21.04 53.25 -3.81
CA GLU A 632 -20.84 52.40 -4.98
C GLU A 632 -19.91 51.20 -4.67
N VAL A 633 -19.13 51.29 -3.58
CA VAL A 633 -18.31 50.21 -3.04
C VAL A 633 -18.73 49.96 -1.60
N ASP A 634 -19.31 48.79 -1.34
CA ASP A 634 -19.66 48.34 0.00
C ASP A 634 -18.38 48.16 0.86
N ALA A 635 -18.29 48.89 1.97
CA ALA A 635 -17.19 48.82 2.94
C ALA A 635 -17.60 48.17 4.27
N ASP A 636 -18.77 47.55 4.38
CA ASP A 636 -19.19 46.89 5.61
C ASP A 636 -18.34 45.63 5.89
N LEU A 637 -17.74 45.63 7.07
CA LEU A 637 -16.89 44.57 7.62
C LEU A 637 -17.43 44.00 8.94
N THR A 638 -18.68 44.32 9.32
CA THR A 638 -19.30 43.84 10.57
C THR A 638 -19.72 42.37 10.50
N LEU A 639 -19.41 41.56 11.51
CA LEU A 639 -19.79 40.14 11.52
C LEU A 639 -21.14 39.95 12.22
N SER A 640 -22.12 39.37 11.54
CA SER A 640 -23.50 39.25 12.03
C SER A 640 -24.17 37.90 11.75
N SER A 641 -23.56 37.02 10.95
CA SER A 641 -24.14 35.74 10.54
C SER A 641 -24.52 34.87 11.73
N LYS A 642 -25.75 34.33 11.72
CA LYS A 642 -26.30 33.40 12.71
C LYS A 642 -27.04 32.24 12.02
N ILE A 643 -26.53 31.80 10.88
CA ILE A 643 -27.06 30.63 10.18
C ILE A 643 -26.55 29.40 10.93
N ALA A 644 -27.46 28.55 11.40
CA ALA A 644 -27.10 27.32 12.08
C ALA A 644 -26.60 26.30 11.05
N SER A 645 -25.49 25.64 11.34
CA SER A 645 -25.01 24.48 10.60
C SER A 645 -25.08 23.21 11.46
N SER A 646 -25.10 22.05 10.82
CA SER A 646 -25.30 20.75 11.47
C SER A 646 -24.07 19.83 11.46
N GLU A 647 -24.04 19.00 12.50
CA GLU A 647 -23.31 17.75 12.76
C GLU A 647 -21.77 17.68 12.63
N ASN A 648 -21.07 18.58 11.94
CA ASN A 648 -19.59 18.55 11.93
C ASN A 648 -18.92 19.94 11.93
N ILE A 649 -19.11 20.68 13.02
CA ILE A 649 -18.66 22.08 13.19
C ILE A 649 -17.16 22.26 12.86
N LEU A 650 -16.31 21.34 13.31
CA LEU A 650 -14.86 21.48 13.15
C LEU A 650 -14.41 21.27 11.70
N GLU A 651 -14.84 20.18 11.06
CA GLU A 651 -14.45 19.89 9.67
C GLU A 651 -14.98 20.94 8.70
N GLU A 652 -16.24 21.37 8.87
CA GLU A 652 -16.84 22.39 8.03
C GLU A 652 -16.08 23.72 8.16
N THR A 653 -15.79 24.14 9.39
CA THR A 653 -15.02 25.38 9.65
C THR A 653 -13.60 25.26 9.08
N ALA A 654 -12.97 24.09 9.21
CA ALA A 654 -11.63 23.82 8.67
C ALA A 654 -11.60 23.91 7.14
N HIS A 655 -12.61 23.35 6.49
CA HIS A 655 -12.78 23.41 5.04
C HIS A 655 -13.00 24.85 4.55
N ILE A 656 -13.88 25.62 5.20
CA ILE A 656 -14.15 27.04 4.90
C ILE A 656 -12.86 27.87 4.94
N LEU A 657 -12.07 27.70 6.01
CA LEU A 657 -10.85 28.46 6.25
C LEU A 657 -9.61 27.88 5.55
N LYS A 658 -9.76 26.72 4.88
CA LYS A 658 -8.66 25.98 4.23
C LYS A 658 -7.49 25.69 5.18
N THR A 659 -7.81 25.22 6.38
CA THR A 659 -6.84 24.88 7.44
C THR A 659 -7.19 23.51 8.02
N GLN A 660 -6.31 22.95 8.87
CA GLN A 660 -6.62 21.75 9.65
C GLN A 660 -7.39 22.12 10.94
N PRO A 661 -8.25 21.23 11.46
CA PRO A 661 -9.04 21.45 12.69
C PRO A 661 -8.19 21.92 13.88
N GLU A 662 -7.02 21.33 14.10
CA GLU A 662 -6.08 21.69 15.18
C GLU A 662 -5.47 23.10 15.05
N HIS A 663 -5.63 23.75 13.90
CA HIS A 663 -5.11 25.09 13.63
C HIS A 663 -6.21 26.15 13.54
N LEU A 664 -7.48 25.76 13.69
CA LEU A 664 -8.63 26.66 13.58
C LEU A 664 -8.53 27.86 14.51
N SER A 665 -8.27 27.64 15.80
CA SER A 665 -8.15 28.70 16.79
C SER A 665 -7.09 29.74 16.42
N LYS A 666 -5.92 29.28 15.94
CA LYS A 666 -4.82 30.15 15.52
C LYS A 666 -5.20 30.96 14.26
N THR A 667 -5.81 30.30 13.28
CA THR A 667 -6.24 30.93 12.01
C THR A 667 -7.32 31.98 12.25
N LEU A 668 -8.32 31.68 13.08
CA LEU A 668 -9.41 32.59 13.42
C LEU A 668 -8.92 33.82 14.18
N ARG A 669 -8.03 33.65 15.18
CA ARG A 669 -7.42 34.79 15.88
C ARG A 669 -6.71 35.72 14.91
N ARG A 670 -5.85 35.17 14.04
CA ARG A 670 -5.15 35.96 13.02
C ARG A 670 -6.12 36.74 12.12
N PHE A 671 -7.17 36.11 11.62
CA PHE A 671 -8.14 36.78 10.75
C PHE A 671 -8.94 37.86 11.47
N MET A 672 -9.32 37.63 12.73
CA MET A 672 -9.99 38.64 13.56
C MET A 672 -9.08 39.83 13.85
N ASP A 673 -7.82 39.58 14.22
CA ASP A 673 -6.83 40.62 14.52
C ASP A 673 -6.57 41.47 13.26
N GLU A 674 -6.25 40.84 12.12
CA GLU A 674 -6.03 41.53 10.85
C GLU A 674 -7.26 42.33 10.40
N LEU A 675 -8.47 41.75 10.51
CA LEU A 675 -9.70 42.45 10.16
C LEU A 675 -9.95 43.68 11.04
N SER A 676 -9.69 43.57 12.34
CA SER A 676 -9.83 44.68 13.29
C SER A 676 -8.87 45.83 12.98
N MET A 677 -7.60 45.50 12.69
CA MET A 677 -6.58 46.47 12.31
C MET A 677 -6.92 47.18 11.00
N TRP A 678 -7.28 46.43 9.96
CA TRP A 678 -7.64 47.01 8.66
C TRP A 678 -8.91 47.84 8.75
N ARG A 679 -9.90 47.43 9.54
CA ARG A 679 -11.11 48.23 9.78
C ARG A 679 -10.75 49.59 10.40
N GLN A 680 -9.91 49.61 11.42
CA GLN A 680 -9.48 50.87 12.06
C GLN A 680 -8.72 51.78 11.08
N GLU A 681 -7.85 51.23 10.24
CA GLU A 681 -7.11 52.00 9.23
C GLU A 681 -8.04 52.54 8.13
N ILE A 682 -9.00 51.73 7.67
CA ILE A 682 -10.02 52.13 6.69
C ILE A 682 -10.88 53.25 7.26
N ASP A 683 -11.42 53.09 8.46
CA ASP A 683 -12.26 54.10 9.12
C ASP A 683 -11.48 55.41 9.35
N THR A 684 -10.21 55.32 9.77
CA THR A 684 -9.34 56.50 9.94
C THR A 684 -9.09 57.21 8.61
N THR A 685 -8.92 56.47 7.51
CA THR A 685 -8.65 57.03 6.19
C THR A 685 -9.90 57.64 5.56
N LEU A 686 -11.07 57.05 5.78
CA LEU A 686 -12.35 57.59 5.30
C LEU A 686 -12.79 58.85 6.05
N ASN A 687 -12.43 58.96 7.34
CA ASN A 687 -12.75 60.11 8.19
C ASN A 687 -11.79 61.31 8.01
N LYS A 688 -10.60 61.07 7.45
CA LYS A 688 -9.72 62.13 6.91
C LYS A 688 -10.22 62.59 5.55
#